data_AF-A0A811QX06-F1
#
_entry.id   AF-A0A811QX06-F1
#
_cell.length_a   1.000
_cell.length_b   1.000
_cell.length_c   1.000
_cell.angle_alpha   90.00
_cell.angle_beta   90.00
_cell.angle_gamma   90.00
#
_symmetry.space_group_name_H-M   'P 1'
#
loop_
_entity.id
_entity.type
_entity.pdbx_description
1 polymer ?
#
loop_
_entity_poly.entity_id
_entity_poly.type
_entity_poly.pdbx_seq_one_letter_code
_entity_poly.pdbx_strand_id
1 'polypeptide(L)'
;MTPAETSPPAPPPRATHPVSTPLLLQDPTIQATPSWREQLTLRGIAVAAALGALLCVVIHRLNLTVGVIPALNVASGLLAFFLAAAWRAAAGRLGFGRGPPFTRQENTVIQTCAIACAGLAFSGCSASYIFAMDRKTYELVGPDYPGNRAEDVRDPSLGWMISFLFLIALVGPFSIVLLRKVMVIDYKLTFPGGTATALMINSLHGKTEGDLAGKKVHCLVKYMGISFFWSFFKWFFSGVGDSCGFDNFPTFGIEAFKNTFYFDFSPSYVGFGLISPHIVNCSVFLGSVISWGFLWPFISAQAGHWYPDNLGNSDFRGLYGYKVFIAISIILGDGLYNLVKIFVVIAREFCSMQSKKRDLPVQALEAEDDGSCEQLTEGKLQTEVFLKDSISPWFAASGYIVLAAISTATVPTIFPQLKWYLVLLCYFLAPAVAFCNSYGMGLTNLNLAPTYGKIGLFAFASLVGSDGGGVIAGFAACGIIMSIACSTADLMQDFKSAYLTLSSPRSMFIAQLIGIALGCIIAPLTLWLFWTAFDIGDPDGEYKAPFAIMFREMAILGIEGFSALPLHCLDICYAAFFLALAISLLKDVTPANMSRFIPIPIAMAAPFYVGAYFGVDMFIGTVILYVWQKLNREEADGYAVAVASGLICGDGIWSIPSALLSILGVVPPICMSFKPSSAPSEQMHKAEGCRGEQQQKVGSHGDAEHAEGGVHLHGLGGAQVPCAPGHLPPAVLHLQAHHTSAFAAAVPEDVAGKVVLITGASSGIGKQIAYQYAKKGARLALGARREGSLHDVAARAKDVGSPDVLVVAGDVANSENCLRFVQATVEHFGRLDHLVNNAGVANVCWFEEEPDVADLKQVLAVNFWGAVHPTHCALPHLKKSGGKIVFANSSAAAVLAMPRISFHNASKAAVLNFFETLRMELGDEVGITIATPGWIESEMTKRKHLSKEGTVEVDQDTRDAQVGLFPVVRATRCAEVIVDAICRGRRHLTVPLWYRALFLWRTLAPEVTDLSQTLFYRRTAGGHGNQAKAKRKRFLEFTGAKGVLQPASLHSSDIKRE
;
A
#
# COMPACT_ATOMS: atom_id res chain seq x y z
N MET A 1 15.16 4.46 75.42
CA MET A 1 13.84 5.13 75.32
C MET A 1 13.65 5.54 73.87
N THR A 2 12.68 4.91 73.18
CA THR A 2 11.90 5.40 72.00
C THR A 2 12.67 5.79 70.71
N PRO A 3 12.01 5.86 69.54
CA PRO A 3 11.62 4.70 68.72
C PRO A 3 12.07 4.85 67.25
N ALA A 4 11.75 3.83 66.44
CA ALA A 4 11.99 3.75 65.01
C ALA A 4 11.16 4.76 64.18
N GLU A 5 11.78 5.36 63.18
CA GLU A 5 11.11 5.94 62.00
C GLU A 5 11.69 5.32 60.73
N THR A 6 10.81 4.70 59.95
CA THR A 6 11.04 4.01 58.69
C THR A 6 11.13 4.99 57.52
N SER A 7 12.26 5.03 56.82
CA SER A 7 12.38 5.64 55.49
C SER A 7 11.98 4.64 54.40
N PRO A 8 11.31 5.06 53.31
CA PRO A 8 10.87 4.16 52.24
C PRO A 8 12.04 3.72 51.35
N PRO A 9 11.98 2.52 50.73
CA PRO A 9 13.05 2.03 49.88
C PRO A 9 13.13 2.84 48.58
N ALA A 10 14.36 3.11 48.15
CA ALA A 10 14.67 3.75 46.88
C ALA A 10 14.01 2.98 45.70
N PRO A 11 13.48 3.69 44.68
CA PRO A 11 12.92 3.04 43.51
C PRO A 11 14.01 2.27 42.75
N PRO A 12 13.69 1.10 42.16
CA PRO A 12 14.65 0.34 41.38
C PRO A 12 15.12 1.18 40.17
N PRO A 13 16.39 1.02 39.73
CA PRO A 13 16.92 1.78 38.62
C PRO A 13 16.07 1.54 37.37
N ARG A 14 15.61 2.64 36.74
CA ARG A 14 14.97 2.60 35.42
C ARG A 14 15.91 1.85 34.48
N ALA A 15 15.42 0.76 33.91
CA ALA A 15 16.07 0.07 32.82
C ALA A 15 16.35 1.07 31.70
N THR A 16 17.61 1.46 31.56
CA THR A 16 18.13 2.12 30.37
C THR A 16 18.00 1.12 29.23
N HIS A 17 17.08 1.41 28.30
CA HIS A 17 17.02 0.71 27.03
C HIS A 17 18.42 0.72 26.39
N PRO A 18 18.94 -0.43 25.90
CA PRO A 18 20.18 -0.41 25.14
C PRO A 18 19.88 0.29 23.82
N VAL A 19 20.27 1.55 23.71
CA VAL A 19 20.46 2.21 22.42
C VAL A 19 21.65 1.48 21.80
N SER A 20 21.41 0.82 20.68
CA SER A 20 22.42 0.17 19.87
C SER A 20 23.59 1.13 19.64
N THR A 21 24.77 0.75 20.11
CA THR A 21 26.04 1.46 19.96
C THR A 21 26.30 1.79 18.48
N PRO A 22 26.67 3.04 18.10
CA PRO A 22 27.18 3.30 16.76
C PRO A 22 28.53 2.59 16.57
N LEU A 23 28.55 1.63 15.67
CA LEU A 23 29.60 0.63 15.41
C LEU A 23 30.63 1.15 14.38
N LEU A 24 31.20 2.33 14.58
CA LEU A 24 32.09 2.96 13.58
C LEU A 24 33.58 2.60 13.70
N LEU A 25 33.98 1.81 14.71
CA LEU A 25 35.41 1.56 15.03
C LEU A 25 35.97 0.16 14.73
N GLN A 26 35.31 -0.67 13.92
CA GLN A 26 35.90 -1.95 13.49
C GLN A 26 36.55 -1.94 12.10
N ASP A 27 36.63 -0.78 11.42
CA ASP A 27 37.08 -0.74 10.03
C ASP A 27 38.43 -0.01 9.81
N PRO A 28 39.55 -0.71 9.54
CA PRO A 28 40.87 -0.10 9.34
C PRO A 28 41.02 0.72 8.03
N THR A 29 39.96 0.91 7.25
CA THR A 29 39.96 1.71 6.01
C THR A 29 39.60 3.19 6.18
N ILE A 30 39.46 3.71 7.41
CA ILE A 30 39.00 5.08 7.69
C ILE A 30 40.04 6.17 7.32
N GLN A 31 41.28 5.82 6.96
CA GLN A 31 42.37 6.79 6.81
C GLN A 31 42.36 7.62 5.51
N ALA A 32 41.44 7.39 4.56
CA ALA A 32 41.32 8.24 3.37
C ALA A 32 39.84 8.49 2.98
N THR A 33 39.20 9.48 3.62
CA THR A 33 37.95 10.05 3.09
C THR A 33 38.22 10.69 1.73
N PRO A 34 37.44 10.37 0.67
CA PRO A 34 37.66 10.96 -0.66
C PRO A 34 37.54 12.48 -0.61
N SER A 35 38.31 13.18 -1.44
CA SER A 35 38.25 14.63 -1.53
C SER A 35 36.86 15.09 -1.95
N TRP A 36 36.49 16.33 -1.62
CA TRP A 36 35.14 16.85 -1.90
C TRP A 36 34.76 16.78 -3.40
N ARG A 37 35.74 16.87 -4.31
CA ARG A 37 35.52 16.74 -5.77
C ARG A 37 35.25 15.30 -6.20
N GLU A 38 35.89 14.33 -5.57
CA GLU A 38 35.70 12.91 -5.86
C GLU A 38 34.38 12.37 -5.30
N GLN A 39 33.80 13.05 -4.30
CA GLN A 39 32.44 12.77 -3.81
C GLN A 39 31.36 13.17 -4.84
N LEU A 40 31.66 14.13 -5.72
CA LEU A 40 30.71 14.67 -6.70
C LEU A 40 30.96 14.04 -8.08
N THR A 41 30.29 12.92 -8.36
CA THR A 41 30.49 12.17 -9.61
C THR A 41 29.42 12.48 -10.65
N LEU A 42 29.79 12.47 -11.94
CA LEU A 42 28.83 12.65 -13.05
C LEU A 42 27.75 11.55 -13.05
N ARG A 43 28.14 10.31 -12.76
CA ARG A 43 27.20 9.18 -12.61
C ARG A 43 26.22 9.43 -11.46
N GLY A 44 26.69 9.98 -10.34
CA GLY A 44 25.85 10.30 -9.20
C GLY A 44 24.84 11.39 -9.53
N ILE A 45 25.25 12.44 -10.24
CA ILE A 45 24.34 13.50 -10.70
C ILE A 45 23.28 12.94 -11.66
N ALA A 46 23.64 12.04 -12.59
CA ALA A 46 22.67 11.40 -13.48
C ALA A 46 21.65 10.54 -12.71
N VAL A 47 22.10 9.76 -11.73
CA VAL A 47 21.21 8.98 -10.86
C VAL A 47 20.33 9.91 -10.01
N ALA A 48 20.89 11.01 -9.49
CA ALA A 48 20.14 12.00 -8.72
C ALA A 48 19.08 12.72 -9.55
N ALA A 49 19.35 13.02 -10.82
CA ALA A 49 18.37 13.60 -11.73
C ALA A 49 17.19 12.64 -11.99
N ALA A 50 17.48 11.36 -12.25
CA ALA A 50 16.46 10.34 -12.45
C ALA A 50 15.62 10.10 -11.19
N LEU A 51 16.29 10.00 -10.02
CA LEU A 51 15.63 9.86 -8.73
C LEU A 51 14.81 11.11 -8.38
N GLY A 52 15.35 12.30 -8.62
CA GLY A 52 14.66 13.58 -8.42
C GLY A 52 13.41 13.69 -9.28
N ALA A 53 13.47 13.30 -10.56
CA ALA A 53 12.30 13.25 -11.43
C ALA A 53 11.22 12.30 -10.91
N LEU A 54 11.60 11.10 -10.48
CA LEU A 54 10.69 10.14 -9.86
C LEU A 54 10.01 10.73 -8.61
N LEU A 55 10.80 11.32 -7.71
CA LEU A 55 10.29 11.92 -6.49
C LEU A 55 9.41 13.16 -6.77
N CYS A 56 9.72 13.96 -7.79
CA CYS A 56 8.86 15.07 -8.24
C CYS A 56 7.48 14.56 -8.68
N VAL A 57 7.39 13.46 -9.44
CA VAL A 57 6.10 12.89 -9.85
C VAL A 57 5.30 12.44 -8.64
N VAL A 58 5.95 11.73 -7.70
CA VAL A 58 5.32 11.32 -6.43
C VAL A 58 4.82 12.55 -5.69
N ILE A 59 5.65 13.56 -5.48
CA ILE A 59 5.31 14.79 -4.77
C ILE A 59 4.14 15.53 -5.41
N HIS A 60 4.12 15.70 -6.73
CA HIS A 60 3.01 16.39 -7.40
C HIS A 60 1.70 15.63 -7.24
N ARG A 61 1.70 14.30 -7.40
CA ARG A 61 0.51 13.48 -7.14
C ARG A 61 0.00 13.65 -5.70
N LEU A 62 0.89 13.64 -4.73
CA LEU A 62 0.53 13.82 -3.32
C LEU A 62 0.01 15.23 -3.03
N ASN A 63 0.63 16.24 -3.65
CA ASN A 63 0.19 17.63 -3.53
C ASN A 63 -1.20 17.85 -4.12
N LEU A 64 -1.48 17.25 -5.28
CA LEU A 64 -2.74 17.38 -6.01
C LEU A 64 -3.90 16.62 -5.36
N THR A 65 -3.61 15.55 -4.62
CA THR A 65 -4.64 14.71 -3.97
C THR A 65 -4.90 15.12 -2.52
N VAL A 66 -3.84 15.20 -1.71
CA VAL A 66 -3.92 15.44 -0.26
C VAL A 66 -3.32 16.77 0.15
N GLY A 67 -2.27 17.23 -0.53
CA GLY A 67 -1.51 18.44 -0.18
C GLY A 67 -0.63 18.33 1.08
N VAL A 68 -0.43 17.11 1.60
CA VAL A 68 0.51 16.82 2.69
C VAL A 68 1.59 15.87 2.18
N ILE A 69 2.85 16.18 2.43
CA ILE A 69 3.99 15.38 1.99
C ILE A 69 4.81 14.90 3.20
N PRO A 70 5.14 13.61 3.30
CA PRO A 70 6.06 13.13 4.32
C PRO A 70 7.52 13.50 4.01
N ALA A 71 8.40 13.34 5.00
CA ALA A 71 9.83 13.41 4.75
C ALA A 71 10.30 12.22 3.88
N LEU A 72 10.71 12.49 2.64
CA LEU A 72 11.17 11.46 1.69
C LEU A 72 12.70 11.23 1.75
N ASN A 73 13.43 11.90 2.65
CA ASN A 73 14.89 11.86 2.72
C ASN A 73 15.44 10.44 2.94
N VAL A 74 14.84 9.69 3.86
CA VAL A 74 15.26 8.31 4.15
C VAL A 74 14.96 7.39 2.95
N ALA A 75 13.79 7.53 2.34
CA ALA A 75 13.42 6.79 1.13
C ALA A 75 14.40 7.08 -0.02
N SER A 76 14.75 8.35 -0.21
CA SER A 76 15.70 8.81 -1.24
C SER A 76 17.08 8.16 -1.06
N GLY A 77 17.62 8.11 0.17
CA GLY A 77 18.92 7.46 0.38
C GLY A 77 18.94 5.94 0.11
N LEU A 78 17.81 5.25 0.32
CA LEU A 78 17.68 3.82 -0.01
C LEU A 78 17.57 3.60 -1.52
N LEU A 79 16.75 4.42 -2.19
CA LEU A 79 16.57 4.39 -3.64
C LEU A 79 17.83 4.81 -4.38
N ALA A 80 18.57 5.79 -3.87
CA ALA A 80 19.84 6.24 -4.40
C ALA A 80 20.85 5.09 -4.48
N PHE A 81 20.99 4.30 -3.41
CA PHE A 81 21.83 3.10 -3.40
C PHE A 81 21.38 2.08 -4.46
N PHE A 82 20.08 1.80 -4.54
CA PHE A 82 19.53 0.83 -5.49
C PHE A 82 19.74 1.27 -6.95
N LEU A 83 19.39 2.50 -7.29
CA LEU A 83 19.54 3.03 -8.65
C LEU A 83 21.00 3.11 -9.06
N ALA A 84 21.89 3.50 -8.12
CA ALA A 84 23.33 3.46 -8.34
C ALA A 84 23.86 2.03 -8.59
N ALA A 85 23.35 1.03 -7.86
CA ALA A 85 23.70 -0.37 -8.07
C ALA A 85 23.17 -0.90 -9.41
N ALA A 86 21.93 -0.56 -9.77
CA ALA A 86 21.31 -0.91 -11.04
C ALA A 86 22.09 -0.28 -12.22
N TRP A 87 22.48 0.98 -12.10
CA TRP A 87 23.31 1.68 -13.09
C TRP A 87 24.63 0.95 -13.34
N ARG A 88 25.36 0.54 -12.28
CA ARG A 88 26.61 -0.24 -12.43
C ARG A 88 26.38 -1.58 -13.11
N ALA A 89 25.28 -2.27 -12.78
CA ALA A 89 24.93 -3.54 -13.42
C ALA A 89 24.64 -3.35 -14.92
N ALA A 90 23.92 -2.29 -15.28
CA ALA A 90 23.64 -1.93 -16.66
C ALA A 90 24.91 -1.53 -17.44
N ALA A 91 25.74 -0.65 -16.88
CA ALA A 91 27.01 -0.23 -17.48
C ALA A 91 27.96 -1.41 -17.72
N GLY A 92 28.00 -2.38 -16.79
CA GLY A 92 28.75 -3.62 -16.96
C GLY A 92 28.23 -4.52 -18.08
N ARG A 93 26.90 -4.53 -18.34
CA ARG A 93 26.30 -5.26 -19.47
C ARG A 93 26.54 -4.57 -20.81
N LEU A 94 26.65 -3.24 -20.81
CA LEU A 94 26.89 -2.41 -22.00
C LEU A 94 28.38 -2.28 -22.39
N GLY A 95 29.29 -2.96 -21.68
CA GLY A 95 30.72 -3.00 -22.03
C GLY A 95 31.58 -1.85 -21.50
N PHE A 96 31.02 -0.92 -20.74
CA PHE A 96 31.75 0.22 -20.14
C PHE A 96 32.53 -0.14 -18.85
N GLY A 97 32.54 -1.42 -18.45
CA GLY A 97 33.09 -1.87 -17.17
C GLY A 97 32.18 -1.53 -15.97
N ARG A 98 32.31 -2.27 -14.85
CA ARG A 98 31.45 -2.07 -13.66
C ARG A 98 31.82 -0.82 -12.83
N GLY A 99 32.97 -0.20 -13.08
CA GLY A 99 33.51 0.94 -12.32
C GLY A 99 33.78 0.64 -10.83
N PRO A 100 34.36 1.59 -10.07
CA PRO A 100 34.56 1.44 -8.64
C PRO A 100 33.21 1.41 -7.88
N PRO A 101 33.14 0.69 -6.74
CA PRO A 101 31.94 0.62 -5.92
C PRO A 101 31.51 2.00 -5.40
N PHE A 102 30.21 2.15 -5.22
CA PHE A 102 29.61 3.39 -4.71
C PHE A 102 30.01 3.61 -3.25
N THR A 103 30.48 4.81 -2.93
CA THR A 103 30.84 5.18 -1.56
C THR A 103 29.64 5.71 -0.79
N ARG A 104 29.69 5.68 0.54
CA ARG A 104 28.64 6.27 1.39
C ARG A 104 28.49 7.78 1.16
N GLN A 105 29.60 8.47 0.88
CA GLN A 105 29.62 9.90 0.61
C GLN A 105 28.96 10.22 -0.72
N GLU A 106 29.26 9.42 -1.75
CA GLU A 106 28.60 9.54 -3.06
C GLU A 106 27.08 9.29 -2.96
N ASN A 107 26.65 8.30 -2.16
CA ASN A 107 25.22 8.06 -1.90
C ASN A 107 24.55 9.25 -1.17
N THR A 108 25.25 9.84 -0.19
CA THR A 108 24.76 11.04 0.52
C THR A 108 24.63 12.23 -0.44
N VAL A 109 25.57 12.43 -1.37
CA VAL A 109 25.49 13.44 -2.44
C VAL A 109 24.29 13.22 -3.35
N ILE A 110 24.04 11.98 -3.79
CA ILE A 110 22.87 11.66 -4.62
C ILE A 110 21.58 11.99 -3.89
N GLN A 111 21.44 11.53 -2.65
CA GLN A 111 20.25 11.79 -1.84
C GLN A 111 20.00 13.29 -1.67
N THR A 112 21.04 14.06 -1.34
CA THR A 112 20.96 15.52 -1.19
C THR A 112 20.47 16.18 -2.48
N CYS A 113 21.11 15.86 -3.61
CA CYS A 113 20.76 16.41 -4.92
C CYS A 113 19.32 16.03 -5.34
N ALA A 114 18.92 14.77 -5.15
CA ALA A 114 17.59 14.29 -5.49
C ALA A 114 16.50 14.92 -4.61
N ILE A 115 16.74 15.08 -3.31
CA ILE A 115 15.79 15.74 -2.39
C ILE A 115 15.71 17.23 -2.69
N ALA A 116 16.81 17.92 -2.97
CA ALA A 116 16.78 19.33 -3.38
C ALA A 116 15.96 19.54 -4.67
N CYS A 117 16.09 18.63 -5.64
CA CYS A 117 15.29 18.61 -6.86
C CYS A 117 13.79 18.39 -6.54
N ALA A 118 13.49 17.35 -5.77
CA ALA A 118 12.13 16.99 -5.38
C ALA A 118 11.45 18.03 -4.49
N GLY A 119 12.21 18.67 -3.60
CA GLY A 119 11.75 19.73 -2.70
C GLY A 119 11.15 20.91 -3.45
N LEU A 120 11.64 21.22 -4.66
CA LEU A 120 11.05 22.26 -5.50
C LEU A 120 9.67 21.91 -6.05
N ALA A 121 9.34 20.63 -6.24
CA ALA A 121 7.97 20.22 -6.56
C ALA A 121 7.00 20.50 -5.39
N PHE A 122 7.51 20.60 -4.16
CA PHE A 122 6.73 21.00 -2.99
C PHE A 122 6.73 22.51 -2.75
N SER A 123 7.90 23.15 -2.70
CA SER A 123 8.03 24.55 -2.25
C SER A 123 8.02 25.58 -3.37
N GLY A 124 8.34 25.19 -4.60
CA GLY A 124 8.57 26.10 -5.74
C GLY A 124 7.57 25.95 -6.90
N CYS A 125 7.04 24.75 -7.12
CA CYS A 125 6.01 24.44 -8.10
C CYS A 125 4.76 23.89 -7.41
N SER A 126 4.46 24.38 -6.20
CA SER A 126 3.37 23.82 -5.42
C SER A 126 2.06 23.90 -6.21
N ALA A 127 1.36 22.77 -6.29
CA ALA A 127 -0.01 22.69 -6.77
C ALA A 127 -1.01 23.51 -5.92
N SER A 128 -0.50 24.30 -4.96
CA SER A 128 -1.24 25.20 -4.10
C SER A 128 -1.24 26.60 -4.72
N TYR A 129 -0.14 27.37 -4.61
CA TYR A 129 -0.17 28.78 -5.02
C TYR A 129 -0.08 29.01 -6.54
N ILE A 130 0.45 28.05 -7.32
CA ILE A 130 0.49 28.21 -8.79
C ILE A 130 -0.90 27.96 -9.38
N PHE A 131 -1.56 26.87 -8.97
CA PHE A 131 -2.94 26.61 -9.41
C PHE A 131 -3.93 27.60 -8.77
N ALA A 132 -3.64 28.16 -7.60
CA ALA A 132 -4.45 29.26 -7.07
C ALA A 132 -4.54 30.47 -8.02
N MET A 133 -3.54 30.68 -8.90
CA MET A 133 -3.56 31.74 -9.91
C MET A 133 -4.33 31.35 -11.18
N ASP A 134 -4.64 30.08 -11.39
CA ASP A 134 -5.21 29.62 -12.66
C ASP A 134 -6.67 30.06 -12.86
N ARG A 135 -7.12 29.94 -14.11
CA ARG A 135 -8.48 30.32 -14.47
C ARG A 135 -9.55 29.39 -13.88
N LYS A 136 -9.26 28.09 -13.74
CA LYS A 136 -10.23 27.12 -13.22
C LYS A 136 -10.56 27.39 -11.77
N THR A 137 -9.55 27.64 -10.94
CA THR A 137 -9.70 28.00 -9.53
C THR A 137 -10.42 29.33 -9.38
N TYR A 138 -10.14 30.31 -10.27
CA TYR A 138 -10.91 31.55 -10.34
C TYR A 138 -12.42 31.31 -10.55
N GLU A 139 -12.76 30.47 -11.53
CA GLU A 139 -14.15 30.15 -11.87
C GLU A 139 -14.83 29.33 -10.77
N LEU A 140 -14.10 28.43 -10.10
CA LEU A 140 -14.60 27.64 -8.97
C LEU A 140 -14.91 28.49 -7.73
N VAL A 141 -14.09 29.52 -7.45
CA VAL A 141 -14.37 30.49 -6.37
C VAL A 141 -15.59 31.35 -6.69
N GLY A 142 -15.85 31.59 -7.97
CA GLY A 142 -17.00 32.34 -8.46
C GLY A 142 -16.62 33.75 -8.90
N PRO A 143 -17.00 34.17 -10.13
CA PRO A 143 -16.63 35.48 -10.66
C PRO A 143 -17.32 36.65 -9.95
N ASP A 144 -18.44 36.40 -9.28
CA ASP A 144 -19.20 37.40 -8.52
C ASP A 144 -18.75 37.53 -7.05
N TYR A 145 -17.69 36.82 -6.66
CA TYR A 145 -17.17 36.83 -5.29
C TYR A 145 -16.31 38.08 -5.04
N PRO A 146 -16.54 38.84 -3.93
CA PRO A 146 -15.78 40.05 -3.63
C PRO A 146 -14.28 39.74 -3.50
N GLY A 147 -13.43 40.60 -4.06
CA GLY A 147 -11.98 40.41 -4.10
C GLY A 147 -11.48 39.36 -5.12
N ASN A 148 -12.35 38.57 -5.76
CA ASN A 148 -11.97 37.60 -6.79
C ASN A 148 -12.07 38.22 -8.19
N ARG A 149 -10.98 38.83 -8.65
CA ARG A 149 -10.97 39.61 -9.91
C ARG A 149 -10.45 38.79 -11.09
N ALA A 150 -11.04 38.99 -12.27
CA ALA A 150 -10.62 38.32 -13.52
C ALA A 150 -9.20 38.71 -13.97
N GLU A 151 -8.70 39.88 -13.55
CA GLU A 151 -7.32 40.32 -13.82
C GLU A 151 -6.28 39.65 -12.91
N ASP A 152 -6.71 39.02 -11.82
CA ASP A 152 -5.87 38.23 -10.92
C ASP A 152 -5.86 36.75 -11.34
N VAL A 153 -5.67 36.52 -12.64
CA VAL A 153 -5.59 35.18 -13.25
C VAL A 153 -4.32 35.07 -14.09
N ARG A 154 -3.56 34.00 -13.88
CA ARG A 154 -2.38 33.65 -14.65
C ARG A 154 -2.24 32.14 -14.75
N ASP A 155 -2.48 31.60 -15.93
CA ASP A 155 -2.37 30.17 -16.16
C ASP A 155 -0.91 29.67 -16.10
N PRO A 156 -0.70 28.44 -15.60
CA PRO A 156 0.62 27.83 -15.54
C PRO A 156 1.21 27.69 -16.94
N SER A 157 2.46 28.15 -17.10
CA SER A 157 3.22 27.90 -18.33
C SER A 157 4.68 27.63 -18.01
N LEU A 158 5.27 26.67 -18.74
CA LEU A 158 6.64 26.20 -18.48
C LEU A 158 7.65 27.35 -18.47
N GLY A 159 7.54 28.30 -19.40
CA GLY A 159 8.51 29.38 -19.56
C GLY A 159 8.63 30.28 -18.32
N TRP A 160 7.50 30.79 -17.81
CA TRP A 160 7.53 31.67 -16.65
C TRP A 160 7.75 30.89 -15.35
N MET A 161 7.24 29.67 -15.22
CA MET A 161 7.44 28.84 -14.02
C MET A 161 8.92 28.49 -13.82
N ILE A 162 9.60 28.02 -14.87
CA ILE A 162 11.04 27.71 -14.83
C ILE A 162 11.83 28.99 -14.50
N SER A 163 11.51 30.11 -15.16
CA SER A 163 12.19 31.39 -14.92
C SER A 163 12.02 31.88 -13.48
N PHE A 164 10.79 31.82 -12.95
CA PHE A 164 10.49 32.22 -11.58
C PHE A 164 11.23 31.34 -10.56
N LEU A 165 11.24 30.02 -10.76
CA LEU A 165 11.97 29.08 -9.89
C LEU A 165 13.47 29.38 -9.84
N PHE A 166 14.11 29.60 -10.99
CA PHE A 166 15.53 29.93 -11.04
C PHE A 166 15.87 31.20 -10.26
N LEU A 167 14.98 32.20 -10.28
CA LEU A 167 15.18 33.47 -9.57
C LEU A 167 15.10 33.31 -8.06
N ILE A 168 14.16 32.48 -7.55
CA ILE A 168 13.87 32.43 -6.11
C ILE A 168 14.59 31.27 -5.39
N ALA A 169 14.76 30.11 -6.04
CA ALA A 169 15.17 28.88 -5.37
C ALA A 169 16.67 28.84 -5.03
N LEU A 170 17.52 29.46 -5.85
CA LEU A 170 18.96 29.48 -5.65
C LEU A 170 19.40 30.38 -4.49
N VAL A 171 18.55 31.33 -4.07
CA VAL A 171 18.88 32.29 -3.00
C VAL A 171 18.93 31.61 -1.62
N GLY A 172 18.00 30.68 -1.38
CA GLY A 172 17.82 30.03 -0.08
C GLY A 172 19.11 29.47 0.52
N PRO A 173 19.82 28.55 -0.16
CA PRO A 173 21.06 27.94 0.35
C PRO A 173 22.10 28.93 0.87
N PHE A 174 22.21 30.12 0.28
CA PHE A 174 23.20 31.13 0.67
C PHE A 174 22.83 31.87 1.97
N SER A 175 21.54 31.89 2.36
CA SER A 175 21.05 32.69 3.50
C SER A 175 21.55 32.19 4.86
N ILE A 176 21.61 30.88 5.09
CA ILE A 176 21.93 30.30 6.40
C ILE A 176 23.09 29.31 6.40
N VAL A 177 23.78 29.10 5.26
CA VAL A 177 24.94 28.18 5.17
C VAL A 177 26.07 28.51 6.16
N LEU A 178 26.14 29.77 6.61
CA LEU A 178 27.10 30.23 7.63
C LEU A 178 26.75 29.76 9.03
N LEU A 179 25.47 29.49 9.29
CA LEU A 179 24.98 29.01 10.58
C LEU A 179 25.11 27.49 10.75
N ARG A 180 25.62 26.75 9.73
CA ARG A 180 25.77 25.29 9.80
C ARG A 180 26.59 24.83 11.01
N LYS A 181 27.67 25.54 11.35
CA LYS A 181 28.51 25.22 12.52
C LYS A 181 27.71 25.41 13.81
N VAL A 182 27.03 26.55 13.90
CA VAL A 182 26.21 26.89 15.07
C VAL A 182 25.10 25.86 15.27
N MET A 183 24.38 25.48 14.21
CA MET A 183 23.22 24.60 14.32
C MET A 183 23.61 23.12 14.53
N VAL A 184 24.60 22.62 13.80
CA VAL A 184 24.97 21.19 13.82
C VAL A 184 25.95 20.86 14.94
N ILE A 185 26.96 21.71 15.16
CA ILE A 185 28.05 21.46 16.13
C ILE A 185 27.77 22.15 17.46
N ASP A 186 27.54 23.47 17.45
CA ASP A 186 27.48 24.24 18.71
C ASP A 186 26.17 23.98 19.46
N TYR A 187 25.03 23.96 18.76
CA TYR A 187 23.70 23.68 19.31
C TYR A 187 23.34 22.19 19.34
N LYS A 188 24.15 21.34 18.69
CA LYS A 188 23.96 19.88 18.60
C LYS A 188 22.51 19.48 18.23
N LEU A 189 21.86 20.24 17.33
CA LEU A 189 20.50 19.93 16.93
C LEU A 189 20.43 18.51 16.33
N THR A 190 19.36 17.80 16.68
CA THR A 190 19.19 16.39 16.33
C THR A 190 18.92 16.19 14.84
N PHE A 191 18.12 17.06 14.21
CA PHE A 191 17.55 16.86 12.87
C PHE A 191 17.15 15.40 12.64
N PRO A 192 16.05 14.92 13.28
CA PRO A 192 15.74 13.50 13.32
C PRO A 192 15.71 12.81 11.95
N GLY A 193 15.19 13.49 10.91
CA GLY A 193 15.18 12.99 9.53
C GLY A 193 16.58 12.86 8.91
N GLY A 194 17.45 13.84 9.14
CA GLY A 194 18.85 13.80 8.68
C GLY A 194 19.65 12.71 9.40
N THR A 195 19.44 12.57 10.71
CA THR A 195 20.05 11.50 11.50
C THR A 195 19.59 10.11 11.05
N ALA A 196 18.28 9.92 10.84
CA ALA A 196 17.74 8.65 10.33
C ALA A 196 18.29 8.31 8.93
N THR A 197 18.41 9.31 8.06
CA THR A 197 18.98 9.15 6.71
C THR A 197 20.44 8.71 6.78
N ALA A 198 21.25 9.36 7.63
CA ALA A 198 22.65 8.99 7.80
C ALA A 198 22.83 7.58 8.37
N LEU A 199 22.08 7.22 9.41
CA LEU A 199 22.11 5.87 10.00
C LEU A 199 21.75 4.81 8.95
N MET A 200 20.73 5.09 8.14
CA MET A 200 20.34 4.19 7.06
C MET A 200 21.43 4.07 5.98
N ILE A 201 22.01 5.18 5.51
CA ILE A 201 23.09 5.15 4.51
C ILE A 201 24.30 4.39 5.06
N ASN A 202 24.68 4.63 6.32
CA ASN A 202 25.78 3.92 6.96
C ASN A 202 25.49 2.40 7.02
N SER A 203 24.26 1.99 7.34
CA SER A 203 23.86 0.57 7.35
C SER A 203 23.92 -0.10 5.97
N LEU A 204 23.74 0.66 4.88
CA LEU A 204 23.82 0.12 3.51
C LEU A 204 25.24 -0.14 3.04
N HIS A 205 26.24 0.55 3.63
CA HIS A 205 27.63 0.50 3.19
C HIS A 205 28.59 -0.20 4.18
N GLY A 206 28.09 -0.79 5.29
CA GLY A 206 28.90 -1.51 6.28
C GLY A 206 29.41 -2.89 5.82
N LYS A 207 30.62 -3.29 6.24
CA LYS A 207 31.31 -4.54 5.80
C LYS A 207 30.63 -5.85 6.26
N THR A 208 29.92 -5.85 7.38
CA THR A 208 29.30 -7.05 7.97
C THR A 208 27.81 -7.21 7.59
N GLU A 209 27.23 -6.25 6.85
CA GLU A 209 25.77 -6.12 6.67
C GLU A 209 25.29 -6.15 5.20
N GLY A 210 26.16 -6.54 4.25
CA GLY A 210 25.80 -6.58 2.82
C GLY A 210 24.58 -7.47 2.50
N ASP A 211 24.36 -8.54 3.27
CA ASP A 211 23.18 -9.42 3.13
C ASP A 211 21.90 -8.72 3.64
N LEU A 212 22.00 -7.87 4.68
CA LEU A 212 20.88 -7.09 5.21
C LEU A 212 20.48 -5.96 4.25
N ALA A 213 21.46 -5.26 3.66
CA ALA A 213 21.21 -4.26 2.63
C ALA A 213 20.50 -4.86 1.41
N GLY A 214 20.96 -6.04 0.96
CA GLY A 214 20.29 -6.80 -0.10
C GLY A 214 18.83 -7.15 0.25
N LYS A 215 18.56 -7.60 1.48
CA LYS A 215 17.21 -7.89 1.97
C LYS A 215 16.31 -6.65 2.02
N LYS A 216 16.80 -5.50 2.51
CA LYS A 216 16.03 -4.24 2.56
C LYS A 216 15.66 -3.75 1.15
N VAL A 217 16.60 -3.82 0.21
CA VAL A 217 16.36 -3.48 -1.20
C VAL A 217 15.35 -4.44 -1.83
N HIS A 218 15.50 -5.76 -1.61
CA HIS A 218 14.54 -6.74 -2.10
C HIS A 218 13.13 -6.48 -1.55
N CYS A 219 13.03 -6.14 -0.27
CA CYS A 219 11.77 -5.76 0.37
C CYS A 219 11.15 -4.53 -0.30
N LEU A 220 11.91 -3.46 -0.50
CA LEU A 220 11.44 -2.25 -1.20
C LEU A 220 10.91 -2.59 -2.60
N VAL A 221 11.67 -3.33 -3.41
CA VAL A 221 11.28 -3.69 -4.78
C VAL A 221 10.02 -4.55 -4.80
N LYS A 222 9.89 -5.48 -3.85
CA LYS A 222 8.69 -6.32 -3.69
C LYS A 222 7.45 -5.46 -3.46
N TYR A 223 7.47 -4.55 -2.47
CA TYR A 223 6.32 -3.72 -2.15
C TYR A 223 6.04 -2.63 -3.20
N MET A 224 7.09 -2.13 -3.86
CA MET A 224 6.96 -1.27 -5.03
C MET A 224 6.23 -1.96 -6.18
N GLY A 225 6.58 -3.22 -6.49
CA GLY A 225 5.88 -4.01 -7.49
C GLY A 225 4.42 -4.27 -7.12
N ILE A 226 4.16 -4.69 -5.86
CA ILE A 226 2.79 -4.93 -5.36
C ILE A 226 1.94 -3.67 -5.52
N SER A 227 2.46 -2.53 -5.08
CA SER A 227 1.75 -1.26 -5.15
C SER A 227 1.50 -0.81 -6.58
N PHE A 228 2.49 -0.93 -7.48
CA PHE A 228 2.33 -0.59 -8.89
C PHE A 228 1.20 -1.39 -9.55
N PHE A 229 1.18 -2.71 -9.35
CA PHE A 229 0.12 -3.57 -9.92
C PHE A 229 -1.24 -3.34 -9.26
N TRP A 230 -1.27 -2.95 -7.99
CA TRP A 230 -2.51 -2.56 -7.31
C TRP A 230 -3.08 -1.26 -7.89
N SER A 231 -2.25 -0.25 -8.14
CA SER A 231 -2.68 1.00 -8.77
C SER A 231 -3.13 0.78 -10.22
N PHE A 232 -2.46 -0.10 -10.96
CA PHE A 232 -2.96 -0.58 -12.26
C PHE A 232 -4.33 -1.23 -12.15
N PHE A 233 -4.52 -2.12 -11.17
CA PHE A 233 -5.82 -2.74 -10.93
C PHE A 233 -6.90 -1.68 -10.64
N LYS A 234 -6.66 -0.74 -9.72
CA LYS A 234 -7.61 0.34 -9.42
C LYS A 234 -7.97 1.14 -10.69
N TRP A 235 -6.98 1.55 -11.46
CA TRP A 235 -7.17 2.27 -12.73
C TRP A 235 -7.93 1.42 -13.77
N PHE A 236 -7.66 0.12 -13.89
CA PHE A 236 -8.31 -0.74 -14.87
C PHE A 236 -9.83 -0.88 -14.64
N PHE A 237 -10.27 -0.76 -13.38
CA PHE A 237 -11.66 -0.88 -12.95
C PHE A 237 -12.36 0.46 -12.68
N SER A 238 -11.72 1.60 -12.94
CA SER A 238 -12.28 2.93 -12.68
C SER A 238 -13.33 3.37 -13.71
N GLY A 239 -13.30 2.86 -14.93
CA GLY A 239 -14.30 3.13 -15.99
C GLY A 239 -14.60 4.61 -16.25
N VAL A 240 -15.68 4.90 -16.99
CA VAL A 240 -16.22 6.26 -17.20
C VAL A 240 -17.56 6.38 -16.48
N GLY A 241 -17.71 7.40 -15.64
CA GLY A 241 -18.94 7.76 -14.93
C GLY A 241 -18.68 8.10 -13.46
N ASP A 242 -19.49 9.01 -12.90
CA ASP A 242 -19.32 9.66 -11.58
C ASP A 242 -19.37 8.70 -10.36
N SER A 243 -19.54 7.40 -10.58
CA SER A 243 -19.63 6.37 -9.54
C SER A 243 -19.03 5.02 -9.96
N CYS A 244 -18.03 5.08 -10.84
CA CYS A 244 -17.27 3.93 -11.30
C CYS A 244 -15.91 3.84 -10.58
N GLY A 245 -15.48 2.64 -10.19
CA GLY A 245 -14.18 2.39 -9.59
C GLY A 245 -14.18 1.65 -8.27
N PHE A 246 -13.06 0.99 -7.99
CA PHE A 246 -12.82 0.33 -6.70
C PHE A 246 -12.74 1.33 -5.54
N ASP A 247 -12.41 2.59 -5.84
CA ASP A 247 -12.40 3.72 -4.90
C ASP A 247 -13.78 3.95 -4.25
N ASN A 248 -14.86 3.59 -4.94
CA ASN A 248 -16.23 3.75 -4.46
C ASN A 248 -16.73 2.58 -3.59
N PHE A 249 -15.84 1.71 -3.09
CA PHE A 249 -16.23 0.56 -2.27
C PHE A 249 -16.67 0.98 -0.85
N PRO A 250 -17.96 0.79 -0.47
CA PRO A 250 -18.49 1.26 0.80
C PRO A 250 -18.08 0.36 1.97
N THR A 251 -16.80 0.40 2.35
CA THR A 251 -16.17 -0.50 3.34
C THR A 251 -16.90 -0.54 4.69
N PHE A 252 -17.44 0.60 5.15
CA PHE A 252 -18.15 0.72 6.42
C PHE A 252 -19.67 0.90 6.25
N GLY A 253 -20.21 0.63 5.06
CA GLY A 253 -21.61 0.84 4.70
C GLY A 253 -21.87 2.15 3.94
N ILE A 254 -23.06 2.24 3.33
CA ILE A 254 -23.41 3.32 2.39
C ILE A 254 -23.56 4.67 3.10
N GLU A 255 -24.07 4.69 4.33
CA GLU A 255 -24.25 5.94 5.09
C GLU A 255 -22.92 6.54 5.54
N ALA A 256 -21.98 5.68 5.96
CA ALA A 256 -20.61 6.11 6.26
C ALA A 256 -19.90 6.62 4.99
N PHE A 257 -20.12 5.95 3.85
CA PHE A 257 -19.58 6.36 2.56
C PHE A 257 -20.04 7.78 2.14
N LYS A 258 -21.32 8.13 2.34
CA LYS A 258 -21.82 9.51 2.10
C LYS A 258 -21.09 10.57 2.93
N ASN A 259 -20.70 10.23 4.15
CA ASN A 259 -19.90 11.09 5.03
C ASN A 259 -18.39 10.92 4.81
N THR A 260 -17.96 10.41 3.65
CA THR A 260 -16.56 10.18 3.26
C THR A 260 -15.79 9.17 4.12
N PHE A 261 -16.47 8.40 4.98
CA PHE A 261 -15.86 7.34 5.78
C PHE A 261 -15.83 6.03 5.01
N TYR A 262 -14.72 5.77 4.35
CA TYR A 262 -14.41 4.50 3.70
C TYR A 262 -12.89 4.27 3.70
N PHE A 263 -12.48 3.04 3.40
CA PHE A 263 -11.08 2.73 3.14
C PHE A 263 -10.86 2.87 1.64
N ASP A 264 -9.98 3.78 1.23
CA ASP A 264 -9.70 4.08 -0.18
C ASP A 264 -8.74 3.06 -0.82
N PHE A 265 -8.15 2.17 0.00
CA PHE A 265 -7.15 1.20 -0.42
C PHE A 265 -5.98 1.85 -1.17
N SER A 266 -5.62 3.08 -0.81
CA SER A 266 -4.48 3.78 -1.39
C SER A 266 -3.19 3.29 -0.75
N PRO A 267 -2.30 2.60 -1.49
CA PRO A 267 -1.03 2.13 -0.94
C PRO A 267 -0.15 3.29 -0.45
N SER A 268 -0.26 4.46 -1.09
CA SER A 268 0.46 5.67 -0.67
C SER A 268 0.04 6.11 0.73
N TYR A 269 -1.26 6.17 1.01
CA TYR A 269 -1.77 6.62 2.31
C TYR A 269 -1.43 5.64 3.42
N VAL A 270 -1.55 4.32 3.15
CA VAL A 270 -1.09 3.28 4.08
C VAL A 270 0.42 3.38 4.31
N GLY A 271 1.20 3.63 3.25
CA GLY A 271 2.63 3.91 3.33
C GLY A 271 2.97 5.12 4.20
N PHE A 272 2.20 6.20 4.13
CA PHE A 272 2.37 7.34 5.04
C PHE A 272 2.05 6.99 6.48
N GLY A 273 1.02 6.18 6.71
CA GLY A 273 0.69 5.66 8.03
C GLY A 273 1.80 4.84 8.67
N LEU A 274 2.64 4.18 7.86
CA LEU A 274 3.80 3.38 8.28
C LEU A 274 5.05 4.21 8.58
N ILE A 275 5.27 5.35 7.90
CA ILE A 275 6.46 6.21 8.14
C ILE A 275 6.17 7.30 9.18
N SER A 276 4.94 7.80 9.23
CA SER A 276 4.57 8.92 10.09
C SER A 276 4.46 8.47 11.55
N PRO A 277 4.85 9.31 12.52
CA PRO A 277 4.65 9.01 13.93
C PRO A 277 3.18 8.70 14.24
N HIS A 278 2.93 7.71 15.11
CA HIS A 278 1.56 7.29 15.46
C HIS A 278 0.65 8.45 15.90
N ILE A 279 1.20 9.43 16.64
CA ILE A 279 0.44 10.60 17.09
C ILE A 279 -0.05 11.46 15.94
N VAL A 280 0.70 11.58 14.84
CA VAL A 280 0.27 12.31 13.65
C VAL A 280 -0.95 11.61 13.05
N ASN A 281 -0.86 10.30 12.80
CA ASN A 281 -1.95 9.53 12.19
C ASN A 281 -3.20 9.48 13.07
N CYS A 282 -3.04 9.36 14.39
CA CYS A 282 -4.15 9.44 15.33
C CYS A 282 -4.79 10.84 15.36
N SER A 283 -3.98 11.90 15.21
CA SER A 283 -4.48 13.29 15.12
C SER A 283 -5.24 13.53 13.82
N VAL A 284 -4.73 13.04 12.68
CA VAL A 284 -5.45 13.08 11.40
C VAL A 284 -6.78 12.34 11.53
N PHE A 285 -6.79 11.12 12.06
CA PHE A 285 -8.03 10.36 12.25
C PHE A 285 -9.03 11.06 13.18
N LEU A 286 -8.56 11.65 14.29
CA LEU A 286 -9.40 12.46 15.17
C LEU A 286 -10.00 13.67 14.43
N GLY A 287 -9.20 14.33 13.59
CA GLY A 287 -9.66 15.40 12.71
C GLY A 287 -10.79 14.95 11.78
N SER A 288 -10.68 13.76 11.18
CA SER A 288 -11.72 13.16 10.33
C SER A 288 -13.02 12.92 11.09
N VAL A 289 -12.94 12.43 12.33
CA VAL A 289 -14.11 12.20 13.19
C VAL A 289 -14.79 13.52 13.57
N ILE A 290 -14.02 14.54 13.95
CA ILE A 290 -14.59 15.84 14.34
C ILE A 290 -15.26 16.50 13.13
N SER A 291 -14.61 16.51 11.97
CA SER A 291 -15.09 17.24 10.81
C SER A 291 -16.26 16.54 10.11
N TRP A 292 -16.01 15.36 9.53
CA TRP A 292 -16.99 14.64 8.73
C TRP A 292 -17.93 13.78 9.56
N GLY A 293 -17.54 13.44 10.80
CA GLY A 293 -18.40 12.67 11.71
C GLY A 293 -19.41 13.52 12.48
N PHE A 294 -19.09 14.79 12.79
CA PHE A 294 -19.94 15.63 13.63
C PHE A 294 -20.20 17.03 13.05
N LEU A 295 -19.15 17.78 12.72
CA LEU A 295 -19.26 19.20 12.39
C LEU A 295 -20.03 19.44 11.08
N TRP A 296 -19.70 18.73 9.99
CA TRP A 296 -20.38 18.92 8.70
C TRP A 296 -21.82 18.42 8.69
N PRO A 297 -22.16 17.24 9.25
CA PRO A 297 -23.56 16.86 9.44
C PRO A 297 -24.36 17.89 10.25
N PHE A 298 -23.76 18.46 11.30
CA PHE A 298 -24.40 19.48 12.13
C PHE A 298 -24.65 20.80 11.38
N ILE A 299 -23.65 21.33 10.68
CA ILE A 299 -23.80 22.59 9.92
C ILE A 299 -24.73 22.39 8.72
N SER A 300 -24.67 21.23 8.06
CA SER A 300 -25.58 20.88 6.96
C SER A 300 -27.05 20.87 7.40
N ALA A 301 -27.34 20.50 8.65
CA ALA A 301 -28.69 20.56 9.21
C ALA A 301 -29.21 21.98 9.49
N GLN A 302 -28.33 23.01 9.44
CA GLN A 302 -28.69 24.43 9.64
C GLN A 302 -28.80 25.21 8.32
N ALA A 303 -28.85 24.49 7.19
CA ALA A 303 -29.10 25.07 5.88
C ALA A 303 -30.43 25.88 5.91
N GLY A 304 -30.40 27.08 5.34
CA GLY A 304 -31.54 27.99 5.23
C GLY A 304 -31.59 29.07 6.32
N HIS A 305 -30.94 28.82 7.47
CA HIS A 305 -30.85 29.77 8.59
C HIS A 305 -29.44 30.35 8.75
N TRP A 306 -28.39 29.52 8.60
CA TRP A 306 -26.99 29.98 8.71
C TRP A 306 -26.41 30.38 7.35
N TYR A 307 -26.85 29.72 6.28
CA TYR A 307 -26.48 30.03 4.91
C TYR A 307 -27.63 29.68 3.94
N PRO A 308 -27.72 30.29 2.75
CA PRO A 308 -28.80 30.05 1.79
C PRO A 308 -28.82 28.62 1.22
N ASP A 309 -30.01 28.03 1.04
CA ASP A 309 -30.22 26.65 0.56
C ASP A 309 -30.05 26.46 -0.95
N ASN A 310 -30.01 27.56 -1.71
CA ASN A 310 -30.00 27.57 -3.17
C ASN A 310 -28.59 27.63 -3.79
N LEU A 311 -27.55 27.41 -2.99
CA LEU A 311 -26.16 27.49 -3.41
C LEU A 311 -25.60 26.11 -3.73
N GLY A 312 -24.70 26.04 -4.71
CA GLY A 312 -24.04 24.78 -5.09
C GLY A 312 -23.15 24.23 -3.96
N ASN A 313 -22.85 22.92 -3.99
CA ASN A 313 -22.00 22.26 -2.98
C ASN A 313 -20.57 22.82 -2.91
N SER A 314 -20.11 23.50 -3.96
CA SER A 314 -18.81 24.16 -4.08
C SER A 314 -18.86 25.65 -3.73
N ASP A 315 -20.04 26.23 -3.45
CA ASP A 315 -20.18 27.64 -3.16
C ASP A 315 -19.73 27.97 -1.73
N PHE A 316 -18.84 28.94 -1.61
CA PHE A 316 -18.20 29.34 -0.36
C PHE A 316 -19.11 30.17 0.55
N ARG A 317 -20.22 30.70 0.04
CA ARG A 317 -21.28 31.29 0.88
C ARG A 317 -22.12 30.22 1.57
N GLY A 318 -21.99 28.95 1.15
CA GLY A 318 -22.65 27.78 1.72
C GLY A 318 -21.74 26.96 2.65
N LEU A 319 -22.03 25.66 2.74
CA LEU A 319 -21.32 24.72 3.61
C LEU A 319 -19.81 24.66 3.34
N TYR A 320 -19.38 24.85 2.09
CA TYR A 320 -17.98 24.75 1.70
C TYR A 320 -17.09 25.83 2.34
N GLY A 321 -17.63 27.04 2.53
CA GLY A 321 -16.92 28.12 3.24
C GLY A 321 -16.55 27.73 4.68
N TYR A 322 -17.49 27.14 5.43
CA TYR A 322 -17.21 26.66 6.80
C TYR A 322 -16.11 25.58 6.81
N LYS A 323 -16.10 24.67 5.82
CA LYS A 323 -15.05 23.63 5.71
C LYS A 323 -13.66 24.22 5.60
N VAL A 324 -13.51 25.20 4.71
CA VAL A 324 -12.22 25.81 4.42
C VAL A 324 -11.77 26.73 5.57
N PHE A 325 -12.59 27.67 6.03
CA PHE A 325 -12.15 28.70 6.99
C PHE A 325 -11.89 28.15 8.40
N ILE A 326 -12.62 27.13 8.84
CA ILE A 326 -12.34 26.47 10.13
C ILE A 326 -10.99 25.75 10.07
N ALA A 327 -10.70 25.05 8.97
CA ALA A 327 -9.40 24.40 8.77
C ALA A 327 -8.25 25.43 8.76
N ILE A 328 -8.44 26.55 8.06
CA ILE A 328 -7.48 27.66 8.03
C ILE A 328 -7.21 28.20 9.44
N SER A 329 -8.26 28.38 10.24
CA SER A 329 -8.14 28.90 11.60
C SER A 329 -7.34 27.99 12.52
N ILE A 330 -7.53 26.67 12.42
CA ILE A 330 -6.73 25.67 13.17
C ILE A 330 -5.26 25.74 12.74
N ILE A 331 -5.00 25.79 11.42
CA ILE A 331 -3.64 25.85 10.87
C ILE A 331 -2.94 27.15 11.29
N LEU A 332 -3.63 28.28 11.23
CA LEU A 332 -3.08 29.59 11.60
C LEU A 332 -2.81 29.68 13.10
N GLY A 333 -3.71 29.14 13.95
CA GLY A 333 -3.53 29.11 15.40
C GLY A 333 -2.31 28.30 15.83
N ASP A 334 -2.17 27.09 15.30
CA ASP A 334 -0.98 26.26 15.55
C ASP A 334 0.29 26.86 14.94
N GLY A 335 0.19 27.42 13.74
CA GLY A 335 1.30 28.10 13.07
C GLY A 335 1.84 29.29 13.86
N LEU A 336 0.94 30.14 14.37
CA LEU A 336 1.30 31.28 15.20
C LEU A 336 1.91 30.85 16.53
N TYR A 337 1.32 29.83 17.19
CA TYR A 337 1.88 29.27 18.42
C TYR A 337 3.33 28.81 18.23
N ASN A 338 3.57 27.99 17.20
CA ASN A 338 4.90 27.44 16.93
C ASN A 338 5.90 28.55 16.56
N LEU A 339 5.46 29.57 15.82
CA LEU A 339 6.27 30.74 15.53
C LEU A 339 6.70 31.45 16.82
N VAL A 340 5.74 31.80 17.69
CA VAL A 340 6.01 32.47 18.97
C VAL A 340 6.91 31.62 19.87
N LYS A 341 6.61 30.32 19.99
CA LYS A 341 7.41 29.36 20.75
C LYS A 341 8.86 29.32 20.27
N ILE A 342 9.08 29.20 18.95
CA ILE A 342 10.44 29.17 18.38
C ILE A 342 11.17 30.47 18.71
N PHE A 343 10.52 31.64 18.56
CA PHE A 343 11.10 32.92 18.95
C PHE A 343 11.45 32.99 20.44
N VAL A 344 10.57 32.52 21.34
CA VAL A 344 10.80 32.50 22.79
C VAL A 344 11.97 31.56 23.15
N VAL A 345 12.03 30.37 22.54
CA VAL A 345 13.14 29.41 22.75
C VAL A 345 14.46 30.03 22.30
N ILE A 346 14.50 30.64 21.11
CA ILE A 346 15.68 31.33 20.60
C ILE A 346 16.09 32.48 21.54
N ALA A 347 15.14 33.32 21.97
CA ALA A 347 15.42 34.45 22.85
C ALA A 347 15.94 34.00 24.22
N ARG A 348 15.36 32.94 24.80
CA ARG A 348 15.78 32.37 26.09
C ARG A 348 17.18 31.78 26.02
N GLU A 349 17.48 31.01 24.97
CA GLU A 349 18.82 30.47 24.75
C GLU A 349 19.86 31.58 24.54
N PHE A 350 19.49 32.62 23.80
CA PHE A 350 20.36 33.78 23.59
C PHE A 350 20.66 34.54 24.89
N CYS A 351 19.65 34.74 25.75
CA CYS A 351 19.82 35.34 27.08
C CYS A 351 20.65 34.44 28.04
N SER A 352 20.41 33.13 28.02
CA SER A 352 21.16 32.12 28.78
C SER A 352 22.64 32.09 28.40
N MET A 353 22.93 32.21 27.10
CA MET A 353 24.30 32.31 26.56
C MET A 353 25.03 33.58 27.00
N GLN A 354 24.35 34.73 27.03
CA GLN A 354 24.93 35.97 27.57
C GLN A 354 25.23 35.87 29.08
N SER A 355 24.45 35.08 29.84
CA SER A 355 24.72 34.80 31.25
C SER A 355 25.90 33.84 31.45
N LYS A 356 26.00 32.76 30.67
CA LYS A 356 27.11 31.78 30.76
C LYS A 356 28.46 32.33 30.28
N LYS A 357 28.47 33.33 29.40
CA LYS A 357 29.71 34.02 29.00
C LYS A 357 30.28 34.93 30.10
N ARG A 358 29.53 35.17 31.18
CA ARG A 358 29.92 36.01 32.31
C ARG A 358 30.60 35.22 33.45
N ASP A 359 30.37 33.91 33.52
CA ASP A 359 30.99 33.00 34.49
C ASP A 359 31.72 31.86 33.77
N LEU A 360 32.99 32.08 33.45
CA LEU A 360 33.90 31.03 32.97
C LEU A 360 35.11 30.96 33.90
N PRO A 361 35.17 29.99 34.83
CA PRO A 361 36.43 29.41 35.24
C PRO A 361 36.75 28.20 34.35
N VAL A 362 37.96 28.24 33.81
CA VAL A 362 38.67 27.16 33.11
C VAL A 362 38.83 25.98 34.08
N GLN A 363 37.89 25.01 34.15
CA GLN A 363 38.12 23.80 34.97
C GLN A 363 37.18 22.59 34.72
N ALA A 364 36.62 22.41 33.52
CA ALA A 364 35.74 21.25 33.23
C ALA A 364 36.23 20.38 32.07
N LEU A 365 37.53 20.02 32.08
CA LEU A 365 38.10 19.02 31.16
C LEU A 365 38.62 17.75 31.84
N GLU A 366 38.43 17.59 33.16
CA GLU A 366 38.88 16.40 33.88
C GLU A 366 37.80 15.94 34.87
N ALA A 367 36.78 15.22 34.40
CA ALA A 367 36.04 14.24 35.18
C ALA A 367 35.07 13.45 34.28
N GLU A 368 35.10 12.13 34.44
CA GLU A 368 34.30 11.08 33.78
C GLU A 368 34.96 10.38 32.57
N ASP A 369 35.97 9.56 32.93
CA ASP A 369 36.49 8.44 32.16
C ASP A 369 35.93 7.14 32.77
N ASP A 370 35.10 6.41 32.02
CA ASP A 370 35.18 4.95 31.86
C ASP A 370 34.06 4.49 30.90
N GLY A 371 34.42 4.42 29.60
CA GLY A 371 33.56 3.98 28.49
C GLY A 371 33.58 4.89 27.25
N SER A 372 34.22 6.06 27.34
CA SER A 372 34.05 7.20 26.42
C SER A 372 35.11 7.33 25.33
N CYS A 373 36.24 6.60 25.38
CA CYS A 373 37.37 6.83 24.47
C CYS A 373 37.03 6.61 22.98
N GLU A 374 36.18 5.63 22.66
CA GLU A 374 35.74 5.34 21.28
C GLU A 374 34.76 6.40 20.73
N GLN A 375 33.72 6.75 21.50
CA GLN A 375 32.73 7.79 21.10
C GLN A 375 33.35 9.19 21.04
N LEU A 376 34.30 9.49 21.93
CA LEU A 376 35.02 10.76 21.94
C LEU A 376 35.95 10.89 20.72
N THR A 377 36.51 9.78 20.25
CA THR A 377 37.38 9.74 19.05
C THR A 377 36.57 9.86 17.76
N GLU A 378 35.42 9.20 17.68
CA GLU A 378 34.51 9.29 16.53
C GLU A 378 33.92 10.70 16.36
N GLY A 379 33.45 11.32 17.46
CA GLY A 379 32.94 12.69 17.43
C GLY A 379 34.01 13.71 17.04
N LYS A 380 35.27 13.49 17.45
CA LYS A 380 36.41 14.33 17.03
C LYS A 380 36.66 14.24 15.52
N LEU A 381 36.66 13.03 14.95
CA LEU A 381 36.82 12.82 13.50
C LEU A 381 35.70 13.47 12.68
N GLN A 382 34.44 13.29 13.09
CA GLN A 382 33.29 13.92 12.43
C GLN A 382 33.40 15.44 12.41
N THR A 383 33.84 16.01 13.54
CA THR A 383 34.01 17.45 13.71
C THR A 383 35.18 17.98 12.87
N GLU A 384 36.30 17.26 12.82
CA GLU A 384 37.45 17.62 12.02
C GLU A 384 37.12 17.64 10.51
N VAL A 385 36.48 16.58 10.00
CA VAL A 385 36.07 16.48 8.59
C VAL A 385 35.07 17.58 8.21
N PHE A 386 34.10 17.86 9.08
CA PHE A 386 33.09 18.89 8.83
C PHE A 386 33.67 20.32 8.87
N LEU A 387 34.70 20.58 9.67
CA LEU A 387 35.34 21.89 9.74
C LEU A 387 36.43 22.10 8.67
N LYS A 388 37.10 21.03 8.22
CA LYS A 388 38.18 21.06 7.22
C LYS A 388 37.76 21.72 5.90
N ASP A 389 36.55 21.44 5.42
CA ASP A 389 36.00 21.98 4.17
C ASP A 389 35.03 23.14 4.42
N SER A 390 35.47 24.17 5.17
CA SER A 390 34.61 25.31 5.46
C SER A 390 34.28 26.16 4.21
N ILE A 391 33.03 26.58 4.07
CA ILE A 391 32.58 27.54 3.04
C ILE A 391 32.88 28.96 3.53
N SER A 392 33.48 29.78 2.66
CA SER A 392 33.88 31.16 2.99
C SER A 392 32.66 32.04 3.32
N PRO A 393 32.68 32.78 4.45
CA PRO A 393 31.62 33.73 4.81
C PRO A 393 31.33 34.76 3.73
N TRP A 394 32.38 35.30 3.13
CA TRP A 394 32.27 36.31 2.06
C TRP A 394 31.60 35.75 0.81
N PHE A 395 31.90 34.51 0.45
CA PHE A 395 31.27 33.85 -0.70
C PHE A 395 29.77 33.62 -0.48
N ALA A 396 29.37 33.22 0.73
CA ALA A 396 27.96 33.04 1.06
C ALA A 396 27.20 34.37 1.05
N ALA A 397 27.74 35.40 1.70
CA ALA A 397 27.12 36.71 1.79
C ALA A 397 27.02 37.39 0.41
N SER A 398 28.09 37.34 -0.40
CA SER A 398 28.06 37.91 -1.76
C SER A 398 27.09 37.16 -2.66
N GLY A 399 27.05 35.82 -2.59
CA GLY A 399 26.10 35.00 -3.32
C GLY A 399 24.64 35.35 -2.99
N TYR A 400 24.32 35.51 -1.70
CA TYR A 400 22.98 35.94 -1.27
C TYR A 400 22.60 37.31 -1.83
N ILE A 401 23.47 38.32 -1.65
CA ILE A 401 23.20 39.71 -2.08
C ILE A 401 23.02 39.78 -3.60
N VAL A 402 23.90 39.14 -4.38
CA VAL A 402 23.84 39.17 -5.85
C VAL A 402 22.58 38.48 -6.36
N LEU A 403 22.27 37.27 -5.89
CA LEU A 403 21.09 36.54 -6.33
C LEU A 403 19.78 37.23 -5.90
N ALA A 404 19.73 37.78 -4.68
CA ALA A 404 18.59 38.56 -4.21
C ALA A 404 18.41 39.85 -5.02
N ALA A 405 19.49 40.54 -5.41
CA ALA A 405 19.41 41.74 -6.25
C ALA A 405 18.89 41.40 -7.66
N ILE A 406 19.39 40.33 -8.28
CA ILE A 406 18.89 39.83 -9.58
C ILE A 406 17.40 39.49 -9.47
N SER A 407 17.00 38.72 -8.46
CA SER A 407 15.60 38.38 -8.26
C SER A 407 14.73 39.61 -8.00
N THR A 408 15.21 40.60 -7.25
CA THR A 408 14.48 41.85 -6.97
C THR A 408 14.25 42.67 -8.24
N ALA A 409 15.18 42.64 -9.18
CA ALA A 409 15.05 43.32 -10.47
C ALA A 409 14.15 42.56 -11.47
N THR A 410 14.20 41.22 -11.48
CA THR A 410 13.53 40.42 -12.52
C THR A 410 12.16 39.90 -12.11
N VAL A 411 11.88 39.62 -10.83
CA VAL A 411 10.54 39.13 -10.41
C VAL A 411 9.40 40.08 -10.78
N PRO A 412 9.53 41.43 -10.65
CA PRO A 412 8.49 42.36 -11.07
C PRO A 412 8.17 42.34 -12.56
N THR A 413 9.07 41.84 -13.43
CA THR A 413 8.76 41.71 -14.86
C THR A 413 7.91 40.48 -15.14
N ILE A 414 8.01 39.44 -14.31
CA ILE A 414 7.14 38.26 -14.36
C ILE A 414 5.79 38.59 -13.72
N PHE A 415 5.80 39.23 -12.54
CA PHE A 415 4.61 39.59 -11.77
C PHE A 415 4.58 41.11 -11.51
N PRO A 416 3.99 41.91 -12.43
CA PRO A 416 3.92 43.37 -12.30
C PRO A 416 3.26 43.87 -11.01
N GLN A 417 2.33 43.07 -10.46
CA GLN A 417 1.63 43.33 -9.20
C GLN A 417 2.59 43.34 -8.00
N LEU A 418 3.69 42.57 -8.05
CA LEU A 418 4.69 42.50 -7.00
C LEU A 418 5.86 43.47 -7.29
N LYS A 419 5.72 44.71 -6.82
CA LYS A 419 6.72 45.77 -7.01
C LYS A 419 8.07 45.43 -6.38
N TRP A 420 9.16 45.95 -6.94
CA TRP A 420 10.54 45.63 -6.53
C TRP A 420 10.82 45.81 -5.03
N TYR A 421 10.24 46.84 -4.39
CA TYR A 421 10.46 47.09 -2.97
C TYR A 421 9.79 46.02 -2.06
N LEU A 422 8.71 45.39 -2.52
CA LEU A 422 8.06 44.28 -1.81
C LEU A 422 8.89 43.00 -1.94
N VAL A 423 9.50 42.76 -3.10
CA VAL A 423 10.44 41.65 -3.31
C VAL A 423 11.68 41.84 -2.42
N LEU A 424 12.21 43.06 -2.34
CA LEU A 424 13.32 43.39 -1.44
C LEU A 424 12.95 43.14 0.03
N LEU A 425 11.73 43.53 0.44
CA LEU A 425 11.23 43.25 1.78
C LEU A 425 11.14 41.74 2.07
N CYS A 426 10.70 40.93 1.10
CA CYS A 426 10.72 39.47 1.22
C CYS A 426 12.14 38.96 1.50
N TYR A 427 13.14 39.39 0.73
CA TYR A 427 14.53 38.99 0.93
C TYR A 427 15.19 39.57 2.19
N PHE A 428 14.66 40.66 2.73
CA PHE A 428 15.08 41.16 4.03
C PHE A 428 14.58 40.28 5.18
N LEU A 429 13.32 39.82 5.10
CA LEU A 429 12.69 38.97 6.12
C LEU A 429 13.11 37.50 6.02
N ALA A 430 13.45 37.04 4.82
CA ALA A 430 13.68 35.63 4.50
C ALA A 430 14.76 34.94 5.36
N PRO A 431 15.92 35.53 5.68
CA PRO A 431 16.94 34.87 6.51
C PRO A 431 16.45 34.58 7.94
N ALA A 432 15.65 35.48 8.52
CA ALA A 432 15.08 35.28 9.85
C ALA A 432 14.07 34.11 9.84
N VAL A 433 13.20 34.07 8.83
CA VAL A 433 12.24 32.97 8.62
C VAL A 433 12.97 31.65 8.37
N ALA A 434 14.00 31.65 7.52
CA ALA A 434 14.82 30.48 7.21
C ALA A 434 15.53 29.92 8.44
N PHE A 435 16.06 30.79 9.30
CA PHE A 435 16.66 30.39 10.56
C PHE A 435 15.64 29.74 11.50
N CYS A 436 14.47 30.39 11.68
CA CYS A 436 13.41 29.87 12.55
C CYS A 436 12.91 28.49 12.06
N ASN A 437 12.66 28.36 10.75
CA ASN A 437 12.20 27.11 10.15
C ASN A 437 13.24 25.99 10.30
N SER A 438 14.49 26.27 9.94
CA SER A 438 15.59 25.30 10.06
C SER A 438 15.85 24.88 11.51
N TYR A 439 15.76 25.82 12.46
CA TYR A 439 15.92 25.52 13.89
C TYR A 439 14.76 24.66 14.41
N GLY A 440 13.52 25.03 14.07
CA GLY A 440 12.33 24.26 14.41
C GLY A 440 12.36 22.83 13.85
N MET A 441 12.76 22.69 12.57
CA MET A 441 12.97 21.39 11.94
C MET A 441 14.07 20.58 12.64
N GLY A 442 15.17 21.23 13.08
CA GLY A 442 16.24 20.58 13.82
C GLY A 442 15.81 19.94 15.14
N LEU A 443 14.78 20.49 15.79
CA LEU A 443 14.19 19.97 17.03
C LEU A 443 13.05 18.98 16.79
N THR A 444 12.20 19.24 15.80
CA THR A 444 10.89 18.56 15.66
C THR A 444 10.73 17.71 14.41
N ASN A 445 11.66 17.79 13.46
CA ASN A 445 11.57 17.18 12.12
C ASN A 445 10.37 17.65 11.28
N LEU A 446 9.75 18.78 11.64
CA LEU A 446 8.62 19.35 10.92
C LEU A 446 9.08 20.54 10.08
N ASN A 447 8.80 20.51 8.77
CA ASN A 447 9.01 21.65 7.89
C ASN A 447 7.81 22.60 7.97
N LEU A 448 8.00 23.79 8.54
CA LEU A 448 6.96 24.81 8.67
C LEU A 448 6.99 25.82 7.51
N ALA A 449 7.77 25.57 6.45
CA ALA A 449 7.82 26.45 5.28
C ALA A 449 6.44 26.79 4.68
N PRO A 450 5.47 25.86 4.55
CA PRO A 450 4.12 26.20 4.09
C PRO A 450 3.40 27.17 5.02
N THR A 451 3.61 27.07 6.32
CA THR A 451 3.03 27.98 7.32
C THR A 451 3.60 29.38 7.18
N TYR A 452 4.93 29.50 7.04
CA TYR A 452 5.57 30.79 6.78
C TYR A 452 5.16 31.39 5.43
N GLY A 453 5.00 30.55 4.41
CA GLY A 453 4.47 30.94 3.10
C GLY A 453 3.07 31.54 3.21
N LYS A 454 2.15 30.89 3.94
CA LYS A 454 0.78 31.39 4.16
C LYS A 454 0.73 32.70 4.96
N ILE A 455 1.59 32.87 5.96
CA ILE A 455 1.70 34.14 6.69
C ILE A 455 2.19 35.24 5.74
N GLY A 456 3.19 34.93 4.90
CA GLY A 456 3.65 35.81 3.83
C GLY A 456 2.54 36.16 2.84
N LEU A 457 1.81 35.17 2.36
CA LEU A 457 0.66 35.34 1.49
C LEU A 457 -0.31 36.38 2.04
N PHE A 458 -0.79 36.16 3.26
CA PHE A 458 -1.77 37.03 3.91
C PHE A 458 -1.24 38.45 4.12
N ALA A 459 0.00 38.59 4.61
CA ALA A 459 0.61 39.89 4.87
C ALA A 459 0.82 40.69 3.58
N PHE A 460 1.39 40.07 2.54
CA PHE A 460 1.69 40.77 1.29
C PHE A 460 0.43 41.01 0.43
N ALA A 461 -0.56 40.12 0.46
CA ALA A 461 -1.85 40.37 -0.17
C ALA A 461 -2.56 41.59 0.46
N SER A 462 -2.55 41.66 1.79
CA SER A 462 -3.12 42.79 2.54
C SER A 462 -2.37 44.11 2.30
N LEU A 463 -1.03 44.07 2.24
CA LEU A 463 -0.20 45.26 1.99
C LEU A 463 -0.39 45.87 0.58
N VAL A 464 -0.76 45.05 -0.40
CA VAL A 464 -0.98 45.51 -1.79
C VAL A 464 -2.41 45.98 -2.01
N GLY A 465 -3.39 45.33 -1.37
CA GLY A 465 -4.81 45.65 -1.49
C GLY A 465 -5.45 45.21 -2.82
N SER A 466 -6.74 45.49 -2.97
CA SER A 466 -7.55 45.07 -4.12
C SER A 466 -7.08 45.70 -5.43
N ASP A 467 -6.81 47.00 -5.40
CA ASP A 467 -6.53 47.83 -6.58
C ASP A 467 -5.13 47.58 -7.16
N GLY A 468 -4.25 46.94 -6.39
CA GLY A 468 -2.87 46.63 -6.77
C GLY A 468 -2.64 45.20 -7.27
N GLY A 469 -3.69 44.38 -7.37
CA GLY A 469 -3.57 42.95 -7.70
C GLY A 469 -2.99 42.13 -6.56
N GLY A 470 -3.51 42.35 -5.34
CA GLY A 470 -3.00 41.74 -4.10
C GLY A 470 -3.00 40.21 -4.10
N VAL A 471 -3.89 39.57 -4.87
CA VAL A 471 -4.01 38.11 -4.95
C VAL A 471 -2.73 37.51 -5.58
N ILE A 472 -2.37 37.96 -6.78
CA ILE A 472 -1.15 37.51 -7.48
C ILE A 472 0.11 37.92 -6.70
N ALA A 473 0.15 39.15 -6.19
CA ALA A 473 1.31 39.64 -5.43
C ALA A 473 1.54 38.80 -4.16
N GLY A 474 0.46 38.44 -3.46
CA GLY A 474 0.49 37.54 -2.31
C GLY A 474 1.04 36.16 -2.66
N PHE A 475 0.59 35.54 -3.75
CA PHE A 475 1.09 34.23 -4.17
C PHE A 475 2.56 34.25 -4.58
N ALA A 476 2.99 35.28 -5.31
CA ALA A 476 4.39 35.43 -5.67
C ALA A 476 5.28 35.61 -4.42
N ALA A 477 4.86 36.43 -3.46
CA ALA A 477 5.56 36.60 -2.18
C ALA A 477 5.58 35.31 -1.34
N CYS A 478 4.46 34.58 -1.32
CA CYS A 478 4.36 33.26 -0.69
C CYS A 478 5.37 32.28 -1.28
N GLY A 479 5.48 32.20 -2.61
CA GLY A 479 6.44 31.36 -3.30
C GLY A 479 7.89 31.68 -2.92
N ILE A 480 8.25 32.97 -2.84
CA ILE A 480 9.59 33.41 -2.41
C ILE A 480 9.90 32.94 -0.99
N ILE A 481 9.03 33.25 -0.02
CA ILE A 481 9.24 32.93 1.39
C ILE A 481 9.26 31.41 1.60
N MET A 482 8.31 30.69 1.01
CA MET A 482 8.19 29.24 1.13
C MET A 482 9.40 28.52 0.52
N SER A 483 9.84 28.93 -0.68
CA SER A 483 11.00 28.34 -1.35
C SER A 483 12.29 28.52 -0.55
N ILE A 484 12.54 29.73 -0.01
CA ILE A 484 13.71 30.00 0.83
C ILE A 484 13.63 29.21 2.14
N ALA A 485 12.49 29.25 2.83
CA ALA A 485 12.33 28.54 4.10
C ALA A 485 12.50 27.02 3.95
N CYS A 486 11.99 26.43 2.86
CA CYS A 486 12.10 24.99 2.62
C CYS A 486 13.54 24.59 2.26
N SER A 487 14.13 25.22 1.23
CA SER A 487 15.46 24.88 0.72
C SER A 487 16.58 25.04 1.77
N THR A 488 16.42 25.99 2.68
CA THR A 488 17.35 26.22 3.80
C THR A 488 17.26 25.14 4.87
N ALA A 489 16.04 24.74 5.21
CA ALA A 489 15.80 23.69 6.19
C ALA A 489 16.27 22.32 5.67
N ASP A 490 16.00 22.01 4.39
CA ASP A 490 16.50 20.81 3.72
C ASP A 490 18.03 20.78 3.71
N LEU A 491 18.69 21.90 3.39
CA LEU A 491 20.14 22.03 3.41
C LEU A 491 20.73 21.78 4.82
N MET A 492 20.10 22.29 5.88
CA MET A 492 20.57 22.05 7.25
C MET A 492 20.40 20.60 7.67
N GLN A 493 19.30 19.97 7.25
CA GLN A 493 19.09 18.54 7.47
C GLN A 493 20.14 17.70 6.73
N ASP A 494 20.47 18.04 5.49
CA ASP A 494 21.49 17.36 4.71
C ASP A 494 22.90 17.60 5.26
N PHE A 495 23.19 18.78 5.85
CA PHE A 495 24.43 18.98 6.61
C PHE A 495 24.52 18.08 7.84
N LYS A 496 23.41 17.82 8.54
CA LYS A 496 23.41 16.83 9.63
C LYS A 496 23.68 15.43 9.09
N SER A 497 23.04 15.05 7.98
CA SER A 497 23.30 13.76 7.34
C SER A 497 24.77 13.60 6.98
N ALA A 498 25.35 14.64 6.37
CA ALA A 498 26.75 14.68 5.96
C ALA A 498 27.74 14.60 7.12
N TYR A 499 27.45 15.27 8.24
CA TYR A 499 28.25 15.17 9.47
C TYR A 499 28.36 13.72 9.94
N LEU A 500 27.26 12.98 9.92
CA LEU A 500 27.20 11.58 10.37
C LEU A 500 27.69 10.56 9.33
N THR A 501 27.68 10.89 8.04
CA THR A 501 28.24 10.03 6.97
C THR A 501 29.68 10.36 6.60
N LEU A 502 30.31 11.32 7.30
CA LEU A 502 31.67 11.82 7.02
C LEU A 502 31.79 12.33 5.57
N SER A 503 30.78 13.08 5.12
CA SER A 503 30.73 13.74 3.80
C SER A 503 31.12 15.21 3.92
N SER A 504 31.72 15.77 2.86
CA SER A 504 32.21 17.16 2.89
C SER A 504 31.05 18.17 2.80
N PRO A 505 30.99 19.19 3.67
CA PRO A 505 29.97 20.24 3.57
C PRO A 505 30.01 21.02 2.25
N ARG A 506 31.18 21.14 1.61
CA ARG A 506 31.29 21.76 0.28
C ARG A 506 30.60 20.92 -0.79
N SER A 507 30.79 19.60 -0.77
CA SER A 507 30.10 18.68 -1.68
C SER A 507 28.59 18.74 -1.49
N MET A 508 28.11 18.79 -0.24
CA MET A 508 26.67 18.93 0.05
C MET A 508 26.10 20.24 -0.48
N PHE A 509 26.79 21.36 -0.24
CA PHE A 509 26.32 22.66 -0.72
C PHE A 509 26.24 22.71 -2.25
N ILE A 510 27.25 22.18 -2.95
CA ILE A 510 27.25 22.11 -4.42
C ILE A 510 26.17 21.13 -4.92
N ALA A 511 26.01 19.97 -4.27
CA ALA A 511 24.96 19.01 -4.59
C ALA A 511 23.56 19.63 -4.45
N GLN A 512 23.34 20.43 -3.41
CA GLN A 512 22.10 21.18 -3.21
C GLN A 512 21.84 22.16 -4.37
N LEU A 513 22.85 22.94 -4.77
CA LEU A 513 22.72 23.89 -5.88
C LEU A 513 22.42 23.19 -7.21
N ILE A 514 23.08 22.05 -7.48
CA ILE A 514 22.80 21.24 -8.67
C ILE A 514 21.38 20.68 -8.61
N GLY A 515 20.97 20.13 -7.47
CA GLY A 515 19.63 19.60 -7.28
C GLY A 515 18.55 20.66 -7.47
N ILE A 516 18.75 21.87 -6.93
CA ILE A 516 17.87 23.03 -7.16
C ILE A 516 17.83 23.39 -8.64
N ALA A 517 18.97 23.49 -9.32
CA ALA A 517 19.00 23.80 -10.75
C ALA A 517 18.28 22.75 -11.61
N LEU A 518 18.44 21.46 -11.27
CA LEU A 518 17.70 20.36 -11.90
C LEU A 518 16.20 20.46 -11.60
N GLY A 519 15.83 20.72 -10.35
CA GLY A 519 14.43 20.85 -9.91
C GLY A 519 13.71 22.04 -10.55
N CYS A 520 14.41 23.15 -10.81
CA CYS A 520 13.86 24.30 -11.56
C CYS A 520 13.36 23.92 -12.96
N ILE A 521 13.85 22.81 -13.54
CA ILE A 521 13.43 22.30 -14.85
C ILE A 521 12.49 21.11 -14.68
N ILE A 522 12.91 20.11 -13.88
CA ILE A 522 12.19 18.85 -13.71
C ILE A 522 10.85 19.05 -13.02
N ALA A 523 10.77 19.88 -11.97
CA ALA A 523 9.52 20.07 -11.25
C ALA A 523 8.42 20.68 -12.15
N PRO A 524 8.64 21.81 -12.87
CA PRO A 524 7.66 22.32 -13.84
C PRO A 524 7.28 21.32 -14.93
N LEU A 525 8.23 20.55 -15.47
CA LEU A 525 7.94 19.54 -16.50
C LEU A 525 7.04 18.43 -15.98
N THR A 526 7.31 17.93 -14.77
CA THR A 526 6.46 16.92 -14.14
C THR A 526 5.08 17.47 -13.78
N LEU A 527 4.97 18.72 -13.31
CA LEU A 527 3.68 19.36 -13.08
C LEU A 527 2.89 19.55 -14.39
N TRP A 528 3.59 19.96 -15.45
CA TRP A 528 3.01 20.11 -16.78
C TRP A 528 2.44 18.80 -17.33
N LEU A 529 3.12 17.68 -17.08
CA LEU A 529 2.59 16.35 -17.42
C LEU A 529 1.22 16.13 -16.79
N PHE A 530 1.07 16.36 -15.48
CA PHE A 530 -0.24 16.22 -14.82
C PHE A 530 -1.27 17.22 -15.37
N TRP A 531 -0.88 18.48 -15.55
CA TRP A 531 -1.77 19.54 -16.07
C TRP A 531 -2.32 19.24 -17.47
N THR A 532 -1.51 18.62 -18.33
CA THR A 532 -1.96 18.23 -19.68
C THR A 532 -2.71 16.90 -19.73
N ALA A 533 -2.47 16.00 -18.77
CA ALA A 533 -2.99 14.64 -18.80
C ALA A 533 -4.32 14.48 -18.06
N PHE A 534 -4.58 15.29 -17.03
CA PHE A 534 -5.73 15.15 -16.14
C PHE A 534 -6.47 16.46 -15.96
N ASP A 535 -7.75 16.37 -15.61
CA ASP A 535 -8.54 17.53 -15.23
C ASP A 535 -8.24 17.92 -13.77
N ILE A 536 -7.25 18.79 -13.59
CA ILE A 536 -6.83 19.27 -12.28
C ILE A 536 -7.79 20.35 -11.77
N GLY A 537 -8.21 20.22 -10.51
CA GLY A 537 -9.05 21.19 -9.82
C GLY A 537 -10.53 20.83 -9.81
N ASP A 538 -10.95 19.77 -10.51
CA ASP A 538 -12.31 19.25 -10.46
C ASP A 538 -12.60 18.67 -9.05
N PRO A 539 -13.59 19.17 -8.29
CA PRO A 539 -13.98 18.64 -6.97
C PRO A 539 -14.36 17.16 -6.97
N ASP A 540 -14.87 16.66 -8.10
CA ASP A 540 -15.33 15.28 -8.28
C ASP A 540 -14.28 14.40 -9.01
N GLY A 541 -13.18 15.00 -9.47
CA GLY A 541 -12.07 14.32 -10.13
C GLY A 541 -11.04 13.68 -9.17
N GLU A 542 -10.11 12.90 -9.72
CA GLU A 542 -9.01 12.26 -8.97
C GLU A 542 -8.03 13.30 -8.37
N TYR A 543 -7.76 14.38 -9.10
CA TYR A 543 -6.79 15.43 -8.75
C TYR A 543 -7.48 16.75 -8.37
N LYS A 544 -8.16 16.75 -7.23
CA LYS A 544 -8.98 17.86 -6.72
C LYS A 544 -8.21 19.16 -6.45
N ALA A 545 -6.90 19.08 -6.24
CA ALA A 545 -6.03 20.20 -5.88
C ALA A 545 -6.61 21.09 -4.75
N PRO A 546 -6.99 20.51 -3.58
CA PRO A 546 -7.78 21.22 -2.58
C PRO A 546 -7.08 22.46 -1.99
N PHE A 547 -5.75 22.48 -2.04
CA PHE A 547 -4.95 23.61 -1.56
C PHE A 547 -4.97 24.82 -2.50
N ALA A 548 -5.25 24.66 -3.80
CA ALA A 548 -5.27 25.77 -4.74
C ALA A 548 -6.37 26.78 -4.37
N ILE A 549 -7.58 26.26 -4.19
CA ILE A 549 -8.74 27.01 -3.71
C ILE A 549 -8.46 27.69 -2.38
N MET A 550 -7.92 26.94 -1.41
CA MET A 550 -7.63 27.46 -0.07
C MET A 550 -6.64 28.64 -0.12
N PHE A 551 -5.61 28.54 -0.97
CA PHE A 551 -4.65 29.62 -1.15
C PHE A 551 -5.31 30.85 -1.78
N ARG A 552 -6.16 30.69 -2.80
CA ARG A 552 -6.96 31.77 -3.41
C ARG A 552 -7.76 32.55 -2.36
N GLU A 553 -8.49 31.84 -1.52
CA GLU A 553 -9.29 32.44 -0.44
C GLU A 553 -8.45 33.13 0.64
N MET A 554 -7.30 32.57 1.03
CA MET A 554 -6.41 33.23 1.99
C MET A 554 -5.92 34.59 1.47
N ALA A 555 -5.67 34.68 0.16
CA ALA A 555 -5.25 35.92 -0.47
C ALA A 555 -6.40 36.94 -0.51
N ILE A 556 -7.60 36.50 -0.90
CA ILE A 556 -8.81 37.33 -0.92
C ILE A 556 -9.16 37.83 0.48
N LEU A 557 -9.11 36.96 1.50
CA LEU A 557 -9.34 37.32 2.90
C LEU A 557 -8.33 38.37 3.39
N GLY A 558 -7.07 38.31 2.92
CA GLY A 558 -6.07 39.33 3.22
C GLY A 558 -6.42 40.71 2.65
N ILE A 559 -7.18 40.76 1.55
CA ILE A 559 -7.55 41.98 0.83
C ILE A 559 -8.88 42.57 1.34
N GLU A 560 -9.94 41.77 1.34
CA GLU A 560 -11.31 42.19 1.69
C GLU A 560 -11.53 42.24 3.22
N GLY A 561 -10.71 41.52 3.99
CA GLY A 561 -10.90 41.33 5.42
C GLY A 561 -12.03 40.36 5.75
N PHE A 562 -12.42 40.31 7.03
CA PHE A 562 -13.33 39.29 7.57
C PHE A 562 -14.82 39.48 7.23
N SER A 563 -15.18 40.50 6.46
CA SER A 563 -16.57 40.87 6.12
C SER A 563 -17.23 39.93 5.09
N ALA A 564 -16.45 39.08 4.40
CA ALA A 564 -16.93 38.20 3.33
C ALA A 564 -17.49 36.83 3.82
N LEU A 565 -17.47 36.55 5.13
CA LEU A 565 -17.79 35.22 5.69
C LEU A 565 -19.28 35.02 6.00
N PRO A 566 -19.82 33.78 5.88
CA PRO A 566 -21.20 33.47 6.25
C PRO A 566 -21.46 33.59 7.77
N LEU A 567 -22.74 33.66 8.15
CA LEU A 567 -23.17 33.94 9.52
C LEU A 567 -22.56 32.94 10.53
N HIS A 568 -22.08 33.41 11.68
CA HIS A 568 -21.39 32.60 12.71
C HIS A 568 -20.10 31.88 12.29
N CYS A 569 -19.67 31.95 11.03
CA CYS A 569 -18.43 31.31 10.57
C CYS A 569 -17.20 31.87 11.32
N LEU A 570 -17.16 33.19 11.50
CA LEU A 570 -16.09 33.89 12.21
C LEU A 570 -15.99 33.48 13.68
N ASP A 571 -17.12 33.35 14.37
CA ASP A 571 -17.16 32.95 15.79
C ASP A 571 -16.58 31.53 15.98
N ILE A 572 -16.96 30.61 15.09
CA ILE A 572 -16.45 29.23 15.09
C ILE A 572 -14.95 29.22 14.73
N CYS A 573 -14.52 30.06 13.80
CA CYS A 573 -13.12 30.22 13.43
C CYS A 573 -12.28 30.72 14.62
N TYR A 574 -12.75 31.71 15.38
CA TYR A 574 -12.07 32.17 16.60
C TYR A 574 -12.00 31.06 17.65
N ALA A 575 -13.09 30.34 17.89
CA ALA A 575 -13.09 29.22 18.81
C ALA A 575 -12.06 28.15 18.39
N ALA A 576 -12.01 27.79 17.11
CA ALA A 576 -11.06 26.83 16.57
C ALA A 576 -9.60 27.30 16.65
N PHE A 577 -9.34 28.60 16.40
CA PHE A 577 -8.02 29.22 16.49
C PHE A 577 -7.49 29.18 17.93
N PHE A 578 -8.28 29.63 18.91
CA PHE A 578 -7.87 29.62 20.32
C PHE A 578 -7.80 28.19 20.88
N LEU A 579 -8.65 27.28 20.41
CA LEU A 579 -8.55 25.86 20.76
C LEU A 579 -7.23 25.25 20.24
N ALA A 580 -6.82 25.55 19.01
CA ALA A 580 -5.54 25.09 18.48
C ALA A 580 -4.36 25.61 19.32
N LEU A 581 -4.37 26.90 19.67
CA LEU A 581 -3.39 27.50 20.59
C LEU A 581 -3.36 26.79 21.95
N ALA A 582 -4.54 26.54 22.53
CA ALA A 582 -4.66 25.88 23.82
C ALA A 582 -4.18 24.43 23.79
N ILE A 583 -4.48 23.66 22.73
CA ILE A 583 -4.00 22.28 22.57
C ILE A 583 -2.47 22.26 22.46
N SER A 584 -1.89 23.15 21.66
CA SER A 584 -0.44 23.21 21.48
C SER A 584 0.29 23.68 22.74
N LEU A 585 -0.28 24.63 23.48
CA LEU A 585 0.21 25.02 24.81
C LEU A 585 0.12 23.89 25.82
N LEU A 586 -1.04 23.22 25.90
CA LEU A 586 -1.26 22.10 26.81
C LEU A 586 -0.28 20.96 26.52
N LYS A 587 -0.01 20.68 25.25
CA LYS A 587 0.98 19.68 24.82
C LYS A 587 2.38 19.97 25.33
N ASP A 588 2.79 21.24 25.34
CA ASP A 588 4.14 21.63 25.75
C ASP A 588 4.29 21.76 27.27
N VAL A 589 3.23 22.14 27.99
CA VAL A 589 3.24 22.29 29.46
C VAL A 589 3.09 20.93 30.16
N THR A 590 2.42 19.97 29.53
CA THR A 590 2.19 18.65 30.13
C THR A 590 3.43 17.74 30.08
N PRO A 591 3.61 16.87 31.10
CA PRO A 591 4.75 15.96 31.16
C PRO A 591 4.75 14.95 30.00
N ALA A 592 5.94 14.50 29.61
CA ALA A 592 6.21 13.67 28.42
C ALA A 592 5.37 12.38 28.30
N ASN A 593 4.83 11.87 29.40
CA ASN A 593 3.96 10.68 29.40
C ASN A 593 2.54 11.00 28.93
N MET A 594 2.02 12.20 29.22
CA MET A 594 0.69 12.64 28.81
C MET A 594 0.71 13.40 27.48
N SER A 595 1.77 14.18 27.22
CA SER A 595 1.89 14.95 25.97
C SER A 595 1.96 14.09 24.70
N ARG A 596 2.32 12.80 24.85
CA ARG A 596 2.28 11.80 23.77
C ARG A 596 0.86 11.47 23.27
N PHE A 597 -0.17 11.73 24.07
CA PHE A 597 -1.56 11.48 23.72
C PHE A 597 -2.31 12.74 23.26
N ILE A 598 -1.71 13.92 23.43
CA ILE A 598 -2.32 15.18 23.04
C ILE A 598 -2.16 15.34 21.52
N PRO A 599 -3.26 15.55 20.78
CA PRO A 599 -3.23 15.58 19.33
C PRO A 599 -2.50 16.82 18.80
N ILE A 600 -2.13 16.76 17.53
CA ILE A 600 -1.42 17.82 16.82
C ILE A 600 -2.45 18.60 15.98
N PRO A 601 -2.73 19.88 16.29
CA PRO A 601 -3.80 20.63 15.62
C PRO A 601 -3.62 20.74 14.10
N ILE A 602 -2.40 20.99 13.60
CA ILE A 602 -2.14 21.05 12.15
C ILE A 602 -2.45 19.72 11.43
N ALA A 603 -2.23 18.59 12.09
CA ALA A 603 -2.56 17.27 11.54
C ALA A 603 -4.08 17.01 11.58
N MET A 604 -4.77 17.47 12.63
CA MET A 604 -6.23 17.41 12.73
C MET A 604 -6.94 18.28 11.69
N ALA A 605 -6.31 19.36 11.20
CA ALA A 605 -6.92 20.26 10.23
C ALA A 605 -7.02 19.68 8.81
N ALA A 606 -6.11 18.78 8.41
CA ALA A 606 -6.06 18.26 7.04
C ALA A 606 -7.37 17.55 6.58
N PRO A 607 -7.99 16.67 7.40
CA PRO A 607 -9.26 16.05 7.04
C PRO A 607 -10.45 16.99 6.86
N PHE A 608 -10.42 18.21 7.42
CA PHE A 608 -11.58 19.11 7.40
C PHE A 608 -12.04 19.44 5.98
N TYR A 609 -11.12 19.45 5.02
CA TYR A 609 -11.41 19.73 3.61
C TYR A 609 -11.11 18.56 2.67
N VAL A 610 -10.15 17.66 2.99
CA VAL A 610 -9.81 16.52 2.11
C VAL A 610 -10.91 15.45 2.13
N GLY A 611 -11.37 15.06 3.32
CA GLY A 611 -12.24 13.90 3.50
C GLY A 611 -11.78 12.99 4.64
N ALA A 612 -12.70 12.15 5.14
CA ALA A 612 -12.38 11.19 6.21
C ALA A 612 -11.55 10.00 5.71
N TYR A 613 -11.74 9.55 4.47
CA TYR A 613 -11.07 8.39 3.86
C TYR A 613 -9.54 8.43 4.02
N PHE A 614 -8.92 9.59 3.75
CA PHE A 614 -7.48 9.79 3.91
C PHE A 614 -7.01 9.52 5.36
N GLY A 615 -7.77 9.97 6.35
CA GLY A 615 -7.46 9.73 7.76
C GLY A 615 -7.61 8.27 8.16
N VAL A 616 -8.57 7.55 7.56
CA VAL A 616 -8.75 6.10 7.75
C VAL A 616 -7.53 5.34 7.22
N ASP A 617 -7.12 5.60 5.97
CA ASP A 617 -6.01 4.89 5.33
C ASP A 617 -4.69 5.08 6.09
N MET A 618 -4.37 6.31 6.52
CA MET A 618 -3.19 6.59 7.33
C MET A 618 -3.26 5.90 8.70
N PHE A 619 -4.44 5.86 9.33
CA PHE A 619 -4.62 5.19 10.61
C PHE A 619 -4.37 3.68 10.48
N ILE A 620 -4.86 3.05 9.41
CA ILE A 620 -4.59 1.63 9.10
C ILE A 620 -3.09 1.36 8.99
N GLY A 621 -2.33 2.21 8.29
CA GLY A 621 -0.88 2.07 8.23
C GLY A 621 -0.21 2.07 9.60
N THR A 622 -0.66 2.94 10.51
CA THR A 622 -0.17 2.95 11.89
C THR A 622 -0.57 1.72 12.70
N VAL A 623 -1.79 1.20 12.51
CA VAL A 623 -2.22 -0.06 13.14
C VAL A 623 -1.37 -1.23 12.66
N ILE A 624 -1.07 -1.29 11.36
CA ILE A 624 -0.18 -2.31 10.78
C ILE A 624 1.20 -2.24 11.43
N LEU A 625 1.80 -1.04 11.52
CA LEU A 625 3.12 -0.88 12.15
C LEU A 625 3.08 -1.28 13.64
N TYR A 626 2.06 -0.86 14.38
CA TYR A 626 1.92 -1.16 15.80
C TYR A 626 1.80 -2.67 16.05
N VAL A 627 0.97 -3.36 15.27
CA VAL A 627 0.83 -4.83 15.35
C VAL A 627 2.13 -5.51 14.93
N TRP A 628 2.81 -5.02 13.89
CA TRP A 628 4.10 -5.58 13.46
C TRP A 628 5.17 -5.42 14.55
N GLN A 629 5.27 -4.26 15.19
CA GLN A 629 6.18 -4.04 16.32
C GLN A 629 5.86 -4.92 17.53
N LYS A 630 4.58 -5.23 17.77
CA LYS A 630 4.15 -6.17 18.82
C LYS A 630 4.52 -7.62 18.51
N LEU A 631 4.51 -8.03 17.24
CA LEU A 631 4.85 -9.37 16.81
C LEU A 631 6.36 -9.58 16.69
N ASN A 632 7.06 -8.65 16.04
CA ASN A 632 8.50 -8.70 15.82
C ASN A 632 9.08 -7.28 15.69
N ARG A 633 9.61 -6.75 16.80
CA ARG A 633 10.11 -5.38 16.87
C ARG A 633 11.35 -5.15 16.01
N GLU A 634 12.31 -6.08 16.02
CA GLU A 634 13.57 -5.94 15.26
C GLU A 634 13.32 -5.89 13.76
N GLU A 635 12.39 -6.73 13.27
CA GLU A 635 12.02 -6.76 11.86
C GLU A 635 11.23 -5.51 11.46
N ALA A 636 10.27 -5.07 12.28
CA ALA A 636 9.49 -3.87 12.01
C ALA A 636 10.40 -2.62 11.92
N ASP A 637 11.26 -2.40 12.91
CA ASP A 637 12.15 -1.24 12.93
C ASP A 637 13.21 -1.32 11.79
N GLY A 638 13.57 -2.53 11.35
CA GLY A 638 14.51 -2.75 10.25
C GLY A 638 13.93 -2.57 8.84
N TYR A 639 12.64 -2.90 8.61
CA TYR A 639 12.03 -2.97 7.28
C TYR A 639 10.86 -2.03 7.05
N ALA A 640 10.21 -1.46 8.08
CA ALA A 640 9.01 -0.62 7.92
C ALA A 640 9.22 0.53 6.93
N VAL A 641 10.37 1.21 7.01
CA VAL A 641 10.71 2.30 6.09
C VAL A 641 10.85 1.80 4.64
N ALA A 642 11.43 0.61 4.44
CA ALA A 642 11.58 0.03 3.10
C ALA A 642 10.23 -0.41 2.51
N VAL A 643 9.34 -0.99 3.33
CA VAL A 643 7.97 -1.35 2.94
C VAL A 643 7.19 -0.11 2.53
N ALA A 644 7.16 0.89 3.41
CA ALA A 644 6.41 2.11 3.20
C ALA A 644 6.92 2.90 1.99
N SER A 645 8.24 3.04 1.83
CA SER A 645 8.84 3.65 0.64
C SER A 645 8.48 2.89 -0.63
N GLY A 646 8.48 1.55 -0.57
CA GLY A 646 8.01 0.71 -1.67
C GLY A 646 6.56 1.00 -2.05
N LEU A 647 5.64 1.05 -1.08
CA LEU A 647 4.23 1.35 -1.33
C LEU A 647 4.04 2.75 -1.95
N ILE A 648 4.67 3.78 -1.39
CA ILE A 648 4.55 5.16 -1.88
C ILE A 648 5.11 5.29 -3.30
N CYS A 649 6.31 4.76 -3.55
CA CYS A 649 6.94 4.84 -4.86
C CYS A 649 6.23 3.99 -5.90
N GLY A 650 5.75 2.80 -5.57
CA GLY A 650 5.08 1.92 -6.54
C GLY A 650 3.80 2.54 -7.07
N ASP A 651 3.00 3.12 -6.19
CA ASP A 651 1.78 3.86 -6.54
C ASP A 651 2.11 5.14 -7.33
N GLY A 652 3.12 5.91 -6.91
CA GLY A 652 3.56 7.10 -7.65
C GLY A 652 4.22 6.81 -9.01
N ILE A 653 4.84 5.65 -9.22
CA ILE A 653 5.37 5.24 -10.54
C ILE A 653 4.22 4.97 -11.52
N TRP A 654 3.10 4.40 -11.04
CA TRP A 654 1.94 4.09 -11.86
C TRP A 654 1.29 5.34 -12.49
N SER A 655 1.43 6.52 -11.84
CA SER A 655 0.87 7.76 -12.39
C SER A 655 1.50 8.18 -13.72
N ILE A 656 2.71 7.71 -14.04
CA ILE A 656 3.36 8.03 -15.33
C ILE A 656 2.69 7.26 -16.48
N PRO A 657 2.58 5.91 -16.45
CA PRO A 657 1.79 5.18 -17.43
C PRO A 657 0.34 5.65 -17.53
N SER A 658 -0.34 5.89 -16.41
CA SER A 658 -1.75 6.32 -16.47
C SER A 658 -1.90 7.71 -17.10
N ALA A 659 -1.00 8.66 -16.81
CA ALA A 659 -0.97 9.96 -17.47
C ALA A 659 -0.73 9.83 -18.98
N LEU A 660 0.21 8.98 -19.40
CA LEU A 660 0.49 8.72 -20.81
C LEU A 660 -0.72 8.08 -21.52
N LEU A 661 -1.38 7.13 -20.88
CA LEU A 661 -2.60 6.50 -21.40
C LEU A 661 -3.73 7.52 -21.54
N SER A 662 -3.91 8.40 -20.55
CA SER A 662 -4.88 9.50 -20.60
C SER A 662 -4.60 10.47 -21.76
N ILE A 663 -3.34 10.89 -21.94
CA ILE A 663 -2.93 11.75 -23.07
C ILE A 663 -3.20 11.08 -24.42
N LEU A 664 -3.02 9.75 -24.50
CA LEU A 664 -3.32 8.97 -25.72
C LEU A 664 -4.83 8.73 -25.92
N GLY A 665 -5.71 9.28 -25.06
CA GLY A 665 -7.14 9.10 -25.12
C GLY A 665 -7.61 7.69 -24.74
N VAL A 666 -6.77 6.92 -24.05
CA VAL A 666 -7.10 5.57 -23.58
C VAL A 666 -7.88 5.66 -22.29
N VAL A 667 -9.15 5.27 -22.38
CA VAL A 667 -10.09 5.25 -21.26
C VAL A 667 -9.98 3.91 -20.50
N PRO A 668 -10.13 3.92 -19.16
CA PRO A 668 -10.25 2.71 -18.36
C PRO A 668 -11.34 1.76 -18.90
N PRO A 669 -11.03 0.47 -19.11
CA PRO A 669 -11.91 -0.43 -19.87
C PRO A 669 -13.13 -0.93 -19.11
N ILE A 670 -13.10 -0.96 -17.77
CA ILE A 670 -14.18 -1.55 -16.95
C ILE A 670 -14.67 -0.51 -15.94
N CYS A 671 -15.98 -0.24 -15.92
CA CYS A 671 -16.64 0.46 -14.81
C CYS A 671 -17.17 -0.56 -13.80
N MET A 672 -16.70 -0.46 -12.55
CA MET A 672 -17.27 -1.20 -11.42
C MET A 672 -18.09 -0.25 -10.54
N SER A 673 -19.36 -0.56 -10.26
CA SER A 673 -20.22 0.26 -9.38
C SER A 673 -20.85 -0.59 -8.28
N PHE A 674 -21.07 0.03 -7.12
CA PHE A 674 -21.67 -0.61 -5.94
C PHE A 674 -23.03 0.03 -5.62
N LYS A 675 -24.12 -0.74 -5.72
CA LYS A 675 -25.48 -0.26 -5.46
C LYS A 675 -26.18 -1.08 -4.37
N PRO A 676 -27.09 -0.47 -3.58
CA PRO A 676 -27.90 -1.20 -2.63
C PRO A 676 -28.79 -2.22 -3.34
N SER A 677 -28.98 -3.40 -2.73
CA SER A 677 -29.74 -4.51 -3.30
C SER A 677 -31.23 -4.22 -3.55
N SER A 678 -31.75 -3.07 -3.11
CA SER A 678 -33.17 -2.69 -3.17
C SER A 678 -33.52 -1.66 -4.27
N ALA A 679 -32.58 -1.28 -5.14
CA ALA A 679 -32.86 -0.34 -6.23
C ALA A 679 -33.66 -1.02 -7.36
N PRO A 680 -34.80 -0.46 -7.82
CA PRO A 680 -35.60 -1.04 -8.89
C PRO A 680 -34.83 -1.04 -10.22
N SER A 681 -35.04 -2.08 -11.03
CA SER A 681 -34.44 -2.35 -12.34
C SER A 681 -34.75 -1.33 -13.46
N GLU A 682 -35.46 -0.23 -13.16
CA GLU A 682 -35.96 0.74 -14.16
C GLU A 682 -34.90 1.72 -14.69
N GLN A 683 -33.77 1.91 -14.00
CA GLN A 683 -32.73 2.85 -14.45
C GLN A 683 -31.74 2.27 -15.47
N MET A 684 -31.83 0.97 -15.79
CA MET A 684 -30.86 0.33 -16.69
C MET A 684 -31.06 0.72 -18.17
N HIS A 685 -32.27 1.16 -18.57
CA HIS A 685 -32.56 1.60 -19.95
C HIS A 685 -32.23 3.06 -20.26
N LYS A 686 -31.96 3.93 -19.27
CA LYS A 686 -31.59 5.33 -19.54
C LYS A 686 -30.10 5.51 -19.89
N ALA A 687 -29.24 4.54 -19.55
CA ALA A 687 -27.81 4.60 -19.85
C ALA A 687 -27.48 4.32 -21.34
N GLU A 688 -28.40 3.76 -22.11
CA GLU A 688 -28.23 3.54 -23.56
C GLU A 688 -28.57 4.79 -24.40
N GLY A 689 -29.21 5.81 -23.81
CA GLY A 689 -29.62 7.04 -24.50
C GLY A 689 -28.55 8.12 -24.66
N CYS A 690 -27.41 8.03 -23.96
CA CYS A 690 -26.35 9.06 -23.99
C CYS A 690 -25.15 8.68 -24.88
N ARG A 691 -25.37 7.96 -25.99
CA ARG A 691 -24.30 7.62 -26.95
C ARG A 691 -24.30 8.49 -28.21
N GLY A 692 -25.11 9.55 -28.25
CA GLY A 692 -25.35 10.37 -29.46
C GLY A 692 -24.77 11.79 -29.47
N GLU A 693 -24.39 12.39 -28.34
CA GLU A 693 -24.06 13.83 -28.30
C GLU A 693 -22.85 14.14 -27.43
N GLN A 694 -21.63 13.75 -27.83
CA GLN A 694 -20.41 14.39 -27.30
C GLN A 694 -19.15 14.14 -28.15
N GLN A 695 -19.32 14.00 -29.46
CA GLN A 695 -18.19 13.84 -30.38
C GLN A 695 -18.26 14.83 -31.55
N GLN A 696 -18.51 16.10 -31.26
CA GLN A 696 -18.18 17.19 -32.18
C GLN A 696 -18.10 18.54 -31.46
N LYS A 697 -16.90 18.94 -31.03
CA LYS A 697 -16.45 20.34 -30.98
C LYS A 697 -14.95 20.41 -30.67
N VAL A 698 -14.15 20.29 -31.72
CA VAL A 698 -12.80 20.86 -31.81
C VAL A 698 -12.77 21.75 -33.05
N GLY A 699 -12.57 23.05 -32.84
CA GLY A 699 -12.04 24.02 -33.80
C GLY A 699 -13.01 24.69 -34.79
N SER A 700 -13.34 25.97 -34.59
CA SER A 700 -12.68 27.11 -35.26
C SER A 700 -13.57 28.37 -35.27
N HIS A 701 -12.96 29.51 -34.95
CA HIS A 701 -13.46 30.86 -35.24
C HIS A 701 -13.69 31.08 -36.75
N GLY A 702 -14.72 31.86 -37.10
CA GLY A 702 -14.87 32.49 -38.43
C GLY A 702 -16.33 32.83 -38.80
N ASP A 703 -16.72 34.07 -38.51
CA ASP A 703 -17.56 35.00 -39.29
C ASP A 703 -18.94 34.63 -39.91
N ALA A 704 -19.90 35.50 -39.56
CA ALA A 704 -20.92 36.19 -40.39
C ALA A 704 -22.10 35.45 -41.08
N GLU A 705 -23.30 35.93 -40.70
CA GLU A 705 -24.49 36.30 -41.50
C GLU A 705 -25.29 35.32 -42.40
N HIS A 706 -26.61 35.50 -42.27
CA HIS A 706 -27.72 35.33 -43.24
C HIS A 706 -28.47 34.00 -43.46
N ALA A 707 -29.76 34.07 -43.08
CA ALA A 707 -30.99 33.86 -43.88
C ALA A 707 -31.51 32.44 -44.26
N GLU A 708 -32.74 32.20 -43.77
CA GLU A 708 -33.94 31.58 -44.37
C GLU A 708 -33.88 30.38 -45.34
N GLY A 709 -34.69 29.36 -45.01
CA GLY A 709 -35.69 28.78 -45.95
C GLY A 709 -35.41 27.39 -46.55
N GLY A 710 -36.41 26.49 -46.47
CA GLY A 710 -36.66 25.53 -47.57
C GLY A 710 -36.68 24.02 -47.28
N VAL A 711 -37.87 23.50 -46.93
CA VAL A 711 -38.62 22.35 -47.50
C VAL A 711 -37.93 21.02 -47.91
N HIS A 712 -38.53 19.94 -47.38
CA HIS A 712 -38.57 18.52 -47.77
C HIS A 712 -38.26 18.11 -49.23
N LEU A 713 -37.62 16.93 -49.39
CA LEU A 713 -38.07 15.90 -50.35
C LEU A 713 -37.49 14.49 -50.06
N HIS A 714 -38.35 13.50 -50.28
CA HIS A 714 -38.17 12.06 -50.08
C HIS A 714 -37.51 11.37 -51.30
N GLY A 715 -36.63 10.40 -51.03
CA GLY A 715 -36.55 9.13 -51.78
C GLY A 715 -35.56 9.03 -52.94
N LEU A 716 -34.60 8.10 -52.83
CA LEU A 716 -34.42 6.95 -53.74
C LEU A 716 -33.25 6.09 -53.26
N GLY A 717 -33.46 4.77 -53.24
CA GLY A 717 -32.57 3.77 -52.68
C GLY A 717 -31.35 3.45 -53.54
N GLY A 718 -30.31 2.94 -52.87
CA GLY A 718 -29.11 2.39 -53.48
C GLY A 718 -28.40 1.43 -52.51
N ALA A 719 -28.62 0.14 -52.74
CA ALA A 719 -27.79 -1.03 -52.41
C ALA A 719 -27.03 -1.08 -51.06
N GLN A 720 -27.52 -1.96 -50.17
CA GLN A 720 -26.79 -2.51 -49.03
C GLN A 720 -25.58 -3.36 -49.48
N VAL A 721 -24.42 -3.06 -48.91
CA VAL A 721 -23.30 -4.01 -48.74
C VAL A 721 -23.26 -4.36 -47.24
N PRO A 722 -23.39 -5.63 -46.83
CA PRO A 722 -23.40 -5.97 -45.41
C PRO A 722 -21.97 -6.01 -44.87
N CYS A 723 -21.58 -4.99 -44.10
CA CYS A 723 -20.49 -5.14 -43.13
C CYS A 723 -21.03 -5.92 -41.93
N ALA A 724 -20.52 -7.14 -41.74
CA ALA A 724 -20.83 -7.99 -40.60
C ALA A 724 -20.46 -7.31 -39.27
N PRO A 725 -21.33 -7.33 -38.24
CA PRO A 725 -20.96 -6.93 -36.90
C PRO A 725 -20.23 -8.07 -36.21
N GLY A 726 -18.93 -7.90 -35.96
CA GLY A 726 -18.20 -8.66 -34.96
C GLY A 726 -18.66 -8.26 -33.56
N HIS A 727 -19.88 -8.62 -33.19
CA HIS A 727 -20.37 -8.52 -31.82
C HIS A 727 -19.79 -9.68 -31.00
N LEU A 728 -18.76 -9.40 -30.21
CA LEU A 728 -18.66 -10.11 -28.93
C LEU A 728 -19.83 -9.60 -28.07
N PRO A 729 -20.70 -10.48 -27.55
CA PRO A 729 -21.72 -10.03 -26.61
C PRO A 729 -21.01 -9.50 -25.36
N PRO A 730 -21.59 -8.49 -24.67
CA PRO A 730 -21.08 -8.06 -23.38
C PRO A 730 -21.11 -9.28 -22.47
N ALA A 731 -19.94 -9.70 -21.98
CA ALA A 731 -19.84 -10.74 -20.98
C ALA A 731 -20.45 -10.19 -19.68
N VAL A 732 -21.76 -10.37 -19.51
CA VAL A 732 -22.42 -10.23 -18.22
C VAL A 732 -21.91 -11.38 -17.36
N LEU A 733 -20.78 -11.12 -16.70
CA LEU A 733 -20.21 -12.03 -15.73
C LEU A 733 -21.14 -11.99 -14.50
N HIS A 734 -22.15 -12.86 -14.49
CA HIS A 734 -22.81 -13.22 -13.25
C HIS A 734 -21.77 -13.93 -12.37
N LEU A 735 -20.98 -13.14 -11.62
CA LEU A 735 -20.46 -13.63 -10.35
C LEU A 735 -21.70 -13.85 -9.48
N GLN A 736 -22.29 -15.04 -9.56
CA GLN A 736 -22.87 -15.61 -8.37
C GLN A 736 -21.71 -15.69 -7.38
N ALA A 737 -21.62 -14.68 -6.52
CA ALA A 737 -20.96 -14.83 -5.25
C ALA A 737 -21.58 -16.09 -4.65
N HIS A 738 -20.86 -17.22 -4.75
CA HIS A 738 -21.16 -18.38 -3.94
C HIS A 738 -21.19 -17.84 -2.53
N HIS A 739 -22.39 -17.63 -1.99
CA HIS A 739 -22.60 -17.09 -0.67
C HIS A 739 -21.60 -17.79 0.24
N THR A 740 -20.58 -17.06 0.65
CA THR A 740 -19.84 -17.39 1.84
C THR A 740 -20.87 -17.21 2.94
N SER A 741 -21.61 -18.29 3.22
CA SER A 741 -22.41 -18.41 4.42
C SER A 741 -21.42 -18.46 5.59
N ALA A 742 -20.86 -17.28 5.88
CA ALA A 742 -20.09 -16.97 7.06
C ALA A 742 -21.03 -16.49 8.19
N PHE A 743 -22.34 -16.39 7.92
CA PHE A 743 -23.37 -15.92 8.83
C PHE A 743 -24.45 -16.98 9.14
N ALA A 744 -24.07 -18.24 9.26
CA ALA A 744 -24.79 -19.17 10.11
C ALA A 744 -23.81 -19.69 11.17
N ALA A 745 -23.75 -19.00 12.30
CA ALA A 745 -23.21 -19.54 13.54
C ALA A 745 -24.18 -20.62 14.04
N ALA A 746 -24.26 -21.75 13.33
CA ALA A 746 -24.84 -22.96 13.88
C ALA A 746 -23.80 -23.55 14.86
N VAL A 747 -24.22 -23.84 16.09
CA VAL A 747 -23.42 -24.59 17.06
C VAL A 747 -22.87 -25.84 16.36
N PRO A 748 -21.56 -26.15 16.46
CA PRO A 748 -21.00 -27.34 15.83
C PRO A 748 -21.80 -28.57 16.25
N GLU A 749 -22.23 -29.35 15.26
CA GLU A 749 -22.96 -30.58 15.53
C GLU A 749 -22.12 -31.52 16.38
N ASP A 750 -22.70 -31.98 17.50
CA ASP A 750 -22.12 -33.04 18.29
C ASP A 750 -22.36 -34.38 17.60
N VAL A 751 -21.28 -35.12 17.35
CA VAL A 751 -21.29 -36.42 16.67
C VAL A 751 -21.15 -37.58 17.66
N ALA A 752 -21.09 -37.30 18.96
CA ALA A 752 -21.08 -38.33 19.99
C ALA A 752 -22.34 -39.20 19.90
N GLY A 753 -22.14 -40.52 19.82
CA GLY A 753 -23.22 -41.50 19.69
C GLY A 753 -23.87 -41.60 18.30
N LYS A 754 -23.53 -40.74 17.33
CA LYS A 754 -24.01 -40.84 15.94
C LYS A 754 -23.40 -42.04 15.22
N VAL A 755 -24.12 -42.58 14.25
CA VAL A 755 -23.70 -43.72 13.43
C VAL A 755 -23.16 -43.24 12.08
N VAL A 756 -21.88 -43.53 11.81
CA VAL A 756 -21.15 -43.07 10.63
C VAL A 756 -20.67 -44.26 9.80
N LEU A 757 -21.18 -44.39 8.57
CA LEU A 757 -20.71 -45.38 7.59
C LEU A 757 -19.62 -44.76 6.71
N ILE A 758 -18.41 -45.34 6.70
CA ILE A 758 -17.25 -44.83 5.96
C ILE A 758 -16.81 -45.86 4.91
N THR A 759 -16.88 -45.49 3.63
CA THR A 759 -16.38 -46.32 2.53
C THR A 759 -14.90 -46.05 2.23
N GLY A 760 -14.14 -47.07 1.87
CA GLY A 760 -12.70 -46.96 1.67
C GLY A 760 -11.93 -46.68 2.96
N ALA A 761 -12.42 -47.19 4.10
CA ALA A 761 -11.85 -46.92 5.42
C ALA A 761 -10.50 -47.63 5.72
N SER A 762 -10.08 -48.58 4.89
CA SER A 762 -8.87 -49.40 5.13
C SER A 762 -7.55 -48.61 5.12
N SER A 763 -7.47 -47.47 4.42
CA SER A 763 -6.23 -46.68 4.32
C SER A 763 -6.48 -45.21 3.98
N GLY A 764 -5.39 -44.43 3.90
CA GLY A 764 -5.42 -43.04 3.43
C GLY A 764 -6.33 -42.11 4.26
N ILE A 765 -7.10 -41.28 3.55
CA ILE A 765 -8.00 -40.28 4.13
C ILE A 765 -9.15 -40.96 4.90
N GLY A 766 -9.77 -42.01 4.34
CA GLY A 766 -10.86 -42.75 4.97
C GLY A 766 -10.50 -43.30 6.36
N LYS A 767 -9.31 -43.90 6.48
CA LYS A 767 -8.78 -44.36 7.79
C LYS A 767 -8.67 -43.22 8.80
N GLN A 768 -8.14 -42.08 8.37
CA GLN A 768 -7.97 -40.93 9.27
C GLN A 768 -9.30 -40.26 9.62
N ILE A 769 -10.28 -40.25 8.71
CA ILE A 769 -11.65 -39.79 9.00
C ILE A 769 -12.28 -40.69 10.07
N ALA A 770 -12.11 -42.02 9.98
CA ALA A 770 -12.59 -42.95 11.01
C ALA A 770 -12.01 -42.61 12.39
N TYR A 771 -10.71 -42.35 12.48
CA TYR A 771 -10.07 -41.94 13.74
C TYR A 771 -10.58 -40.59 14.27
N GLN A 772 -10.86 -39.61 13.41
CA GLN A 772 -11.35 -38.31 13.86
C GLN A 772 -12.80 -38.38 14.35
N TYR A 773 -13.65 -39.20 13.73
CA TYR A 773 -14.99 -39.48 14.26
C TYR A 773 -14.94 -40.30 15.56
N ALA A 774 -14.03 -41.27 15.67
CA ALA A 774 -13.81 -42.04 16.89
C ALA A 774 -13.44 -41.16 18.08
N LYS A 775 -12.52 -40.19 17.91
CA LYS A 775 -12.14 -39.21 18.95
C LYS A 775 -13.32 -38.39 19.48
N LYS A 776 -14.37 -38.23 18.66
CA LYS A 776 -15.58 -37.48 18.99
C LYS A 776 -16.71 -38.39 19.49
N GLY A 777 -16.43 -39.66 19.78
CA GLY A 777 -17.40 -40.60 20.37
C GLY A 777 -18.45 -41.14 19.40
N ALA A 778 -18.23 -41.06 18.09
CA ALA A 778 -19.14 -41.63 17.10
C ALA A 778 -19.03 -43.16 17.02
N ARG A 779 -20.13 -43.83 16.67
CA ARG A 779 -20.17 -45.27 16.34
C ARG A 779 -19.90 -45.44 14.86
N LEU A 780 -19.04 -46.39 14.48
CA LEU A 780 -18.51 -46.46 13.12
C LEU A 780 -18.90 -47.76 12.43
N ALA A 781 -19.28 -47.67 11.16
CA ALA A 781 -19.30 -48.79 10.24
C ALA A 781 -18.22 -48.58 9.17
N LEU A 782 -17.29 -49.51 9.05
CA LEU A 782 -16.12 -49.39 8.17
C LEU A 782 -16.24 -50.36 6.99
N GLY A 783 -16.37 -49.81 5.78
CA GLY A 783 -16.50 -50.57 4.54
C GLY A 783 -15.26 -50.50 3.64
N ALA A 784 -14.66 -51.65 3.31
CA ALA A 784 -13.60 -51.77 2.29
C ALA A 784 -13.37 -53.25 1.90
N ARG A 785 -12.52 -53.51 0.91
CA ARG A 785 -12.21 -54.87 0.43
C ARG A 785 -11.28 -55.66 1.37
N ARG A 786 -10.35 -54.98 2.04
CA ARG A 786 -9.32 -55.60 2.87
C ARG A 786 -9.82 -55.76 4.30
N GLU A 787 -10.36 -56.93 4.62
CA GLU A 787 -10.94 -57.21 5.94
C GLU A 787 -9.92 -57.09 7.08
N GLY A 788 -8.72 -57.67 6.94
CA GLY A 788 -7.66 -57.56 7.97
C GLY A 788 -7.30 -56.10 8.32
N SER A 789 -7.06 -55.26 7.30
CA SER A 789 -6.79 -53.83 7.54
C SER A 789 -7.98 -53.09 8.16
N LEU A 790 -9.22 -53.52 7.92
CA LEU A 790 -10.39 -52.93 8.57
C LEU A 790 -10.44 -53.28 10.05
N HIS A 791 -10.09 -54.50 10.43
CA HIS A 791 -9.99 -54.89 11.84
C HIS A 791 -8.92 -54.09 12.58
N ASP A 792 -7.77 -53.82 11.97
CA ASP A 792 -6.73 -52.96 12.57
C ASP A 792 -7.24 -51.53 12.82
N VAL A 793 -7.95 -50.97 11.82
CA VAL A 793 -8.56 -49.64 11.93
C VAL A 793 -9.66 -49.64 12.98
N ALA A 794 -10.47 -50.71 13.06
CA ALA A 794 -11.53 -50.85 14.04
C ALA A 794 -10.99 -50.93 15.48
N ALA A 795 -9.95 -51.76 15.71
CA ALA A 795 -9.28 -51.86 17.01
C ALA A 795 -8.75 -50.49 17.43
N ARG A 796 -8.02 -49.80 16.54
CA ARG A 796 -7.49 -48.47 16.85
C ARG A 796 -8.59 -47.41 17.04
N ALA A 797 -9.69 -47.48 16.29
CA ALA A 797 -10.82 -46.57 16.48
C ALA A 797 -11.49 -46.76 17.85
N LYS A 798 -11.62 -48.00 18.33
CA LYS A 798 -12.09 -48.29 19.70
C LYS A 798 -11.14 -47.69 20.74
N ASP A 799 -9.83 -47.92 20.60
CA ASP A 799 -8.81 -47.35 21.53
C ASP A 799 -8.86 -45.82 21.62
N VAL A 800 -9.18 -45.17 20.51
CA VAL A 800 -9.15 -43.71 20.37
C VAL A 800 -10.44 -43.05 20.88
N GLY A 801 -11.51 -43.82 21.10
CA GLY A 801 -12.72 -43.34 21.77
C GLY A 801 -14.06 -43.69 21.10
N SER A 802 -14.07 -44.52 20.04
CA SER A 802 -15.34 -44.96 19.43
C SER A 802 -16.05 -45.98 20.34
N PRO A 803 -17.33 -45.75 20.71
CA PRO A 803 -18.06 -46.69 21.58
C PRO A 803 -18.29 -48.06 20.96
N ASP A 804 -18.48 -48.12 19.63
CA ASP A 804 -18.69 -49.36 18.91
C ASP A 804 -18.31 -49.21 17.42
N VAL A 805 -17.74 -50.27 16.84
CA VAL A 805 -17.23 -50.29 15.47
C VAL A 805 -17.60 -51.61 14.78
N LEU A 806 -18.36 -51.51 13.69
CA LEU A 806 -18.72 -52.60 12.79
C LEU A 806 -17.77 -52.62 11.59
N VAL A 807 -17.27 -53.79 11.23
CA VAL A 807 -16.46 -54.03 10.03
C VAL A 807 -17.31 -54.77 9.01
N VAL A 808 -17.40 -54.24 7.78
CA VAL A 808 -18.08 -54.94 6.69
C VAL A 808 -17.16 -54.99 5.48
N ALA A 809 -16.69 -56.19 5.14
CA ALA A 809 -15.88 -56.40 3.95
C ALA A 809 -16.74 -56.31 2.68
N GLY A 810 -16.25 -55.67 1.63
CA GLY A 810 -16.96 -55.60 0.34
C GLY A 810 -16.33 -54.62 -0.65
N ASP A 811 -16.72 -54.76 -1.93
CA ASP A 811 -16.32 -53.85 -2.99
C ASP A 811 -17.45 -52.86 -3.32
N VAL A 812 -17.15 -51.56 -3.27
CA VAL A 812 -18.08 -50.47 -3.60
C VAL A 812 -18.48 -50.45 -5.08
N ALA A 813 -17.70 -51.08 -5.97
CA ALA A 813 -18.08 -51.23 -7.37
C ALA A 813 -19.27 -52.19 -7.57
N ASN A 814 -19.58 -53.04 -6.59
CA ASN A 814 -20.74 -53.93 -6.63
C ASN A 814 -21.89 -53.32 -5.82
N SER A 815 -23.04 -53.14 -6.46
CA SER A 815 -24.24 -52.57 -5.85
C SER A 815 -24.79 -53.40 -4.68
N GLU A 816 -24.69 -54.74 -4.73
CA GLU A 816 -25.16 -55.63 -3.64
C GLU A 816 -24.32 -55.46 -2.37
N ASN A 817 -23.00 -55.29 -2.52
CA ASN A 817 -22.13 -54.99 -1.39
C ASN A 817 -22.46 -53.63 -0.77
N CYS A 818 -22.81 -52.63 -1.59
CA CYS A 818 -23.22 -51.32 -1.08
C CYS A 818 -24.53 -51.39 -0.29
N LEU A 819 -25.49 -52.20 -0.76
CA LEU A 819 -26.72 -52.48 -0.02
C LEU A 819 -26.40 -53.18 1.30
N ARG A 820 -25.53 -54.19 1.29
CA ARG A 820 -25.09 -54.91 2.50
C ARG A 820 -24.40 -53.98 3.51
N PHE A 821 -23.60 -53.02 3.05
CA PHE A 821 -22.98 -52.02 3.94
C PHE A 821 -24.03 -51.23 4.71
N VAL A 822 -25.08 -50.76 4.03
CA VAL A 822 -26.14 -49.98 4.66
C VAL A 822 -27.01 -50.87 5.55
N GLN A 823 -27.44 -52.03 5.07
CA GLN A 823 -28.28 -52.96 5.83
C GLN A 823 -27.60 -53.42 7.11
N ALA A 824 -26.36 -53.93 7.03
CA ALA A 824 -25.62 -54.36 8.22
C ALA A 824 -25.42 -53.21 9.22
N THR A 825 -25.20 -51.99 8.74
CA THR A 825 -25.08 -50.80 9.62
C THR A 825 -26.39 -50.51 10.34
N VAL A 826 -27.52 -50.56 9.63
CA VAL A 826 -28.85 -50.29 10.19
C VAL A 826 -29.32 -51.43 11.10
N GLU A 827 -29.04 -52.69 10.77
CA GLU A 827 -29.34 -53.84 11.61
C GLU A 827 -28.55 -53.81 12.92
N HIS A 828 -27.26 -53.46 12.86
CA HIS A 828 -26.39 -53.42 14.03
C HIS A 828 -26.65 -52.20 14.94
N PHE A 829 -26.85 -51.01 14.36
CA PHE A 829 -26.99 -49.77 15.14
C PHE A 829 -28.42 -49.19 15.22
N GLY A 830 -29.36 -49.71 14.45
CA GLY A 830 -30.75 -49.25 14.37
C GLY A 830 -30.97 -47.93 13.60
N ARG A 831 -29.90 -47.26 13.17
CA ARG A 831 -29.94 -45.96 12.49
C ARG A 831 -28.69 -45.72 11.64
N LEU A 832 -28.75 -44.72 10.75
CA LEU A 832 -27.61 -44.19 10.01
C LEU A 832 -27.70 -42.66 9.98
N ASP A 833 -26.66 -41.98 10.47
CA ASP A 833 -26.64 -40.53 10.55
C ASP A 833 -25.75 -39.91 9.47
N HIS A 834 -24.51 -40.39 9.32
CA HIS A 834 -23.57 -39.86 8.33
C HIS A 834 -23.11 -40.95 7.37
N LEU A 835 -23.15 -40.66 6.07
CA LEU A 835 -22.51 -41.49 5.03
C LEU A 835 -21.28 -40.77 4.49
N VAL A 836 -20.09 -41.36 4.67
CA VAL A 836 -18.83 -40.85 4.12
C VAL A 836 -18.41 -41.67 2.90
N ASN A 837 -18.62 -41.09 1.72
CA ASN A 837 -18.15 -41.63 0.45
C ASN A 837 -16.70 -41.18 0.22
N ASN A 838 -15.74 -42.08 0.47
CA ASN A 838 -14.32 -41.80 0.34
C ASN A 838 -13.58 -42.74 -0.62
N ALA A 839 -14.11 -43.93 -0.91
CA ALA A 839 -13.44 -44.91 -1.78
C ALA A 839 -13.10 -44.31 -3.15
N GLY A 840 -11.90 -44.62 -3.67
CA GLY A 840 -11.51 -44.22 -5.01
C GLY A 840 -10.16 -44.77 -5.48
N VAL A 841 -9.99 -44.78 -6.79
CA VAL A 841 -8.79 -45.23 -7.51
C VAL A 841 -8.38 -44.17 -8.54
N ALA A 842 -7.08 -44.12 -8.85
CA ALA A 842 -6.54 -43.28 -9.91
C ALA A 842 -5.64 -44.16 -10.79
N ASN A 843 -5.89 -44.12 -12.10
CA ASN A 843 -4.94 -44.62 -13.08
C ASN A 843 -4.07 -43.45 -13.54
N VAL A 844 -2.77 -43.67 -13.65
CA VAL A 844 -1.79 -42.66 -14.03
C VAL A 844 -1.03 -43.17 -15.24
N CYS A 845 -1.41 -42.69 -16.42
CA CYS A 845 -0.78 -43.03 -17.69
C CYS A 845 -1.04 -41.89 -18.67
N TRP A 846 -0.18 -41.72 -19.67
CA TRP A 846 -0.64 -40.94 -20.83
C TRP A 846 -1.75 -41.71 -21.54
N PHE A 847 -2.70 -40.98 -22.13
CA PHE A 847 -3.80 -41.62 -22.83
C PHE A 847 -3.31 -42.58 -23.94
N GLU A 848 -2.22 -42.24 -24.62
CA GLU A 848 -1.58 -43.05 -25.65
C GLU A 848 -0.89 -44.33 -25.12
N GLU A 849 -0.59 -44.39 -23.82
CA GLU A 849 0.10 -45.51 -23.18
C GLU A 849 -0.88 -46.57 -22.67
N GLU A 850 -2.19 -46.30 -22.73
CA GLU A 850 -3.23 -47.20 -22.22
C GLU A 850 -3.62 -48.23 -23.31
N PRO A 851 -3.35 -49.54 -23.08
CA PRO A 851 -3.59 -50.55 -24.10
C PRO A 851 -5.07 -50.92 -24.29
N ASP A 852 -5.91 -50.77 -23.26
CA ASP A 852 -7.34 -51.06 -23.32
C ASP A 852 -8.17 -50.04 -22.53
N VAL A 853 -9.15 -49.44 -23.20
CA VAL A 853 -10.09 -48.49 -22.57
C VAL A 853 -11.06 -49.21 -21.61
N ALA A 854 -11.24 -50.53 -21.72
CA ALA A 854 -12.09 -51.32 -20.83
C ALA A 854 -11.62 -51.29 -19.38
N ASP A 855 -10.30 -51.27 -19.12
CA ASP A 855 -9.72 -51.18 -17.77
C ASP A 855 -10.12 -49.87 -17.06
N LEU A 856 -10.52 -48.85 -17.83
CA LEU A 856 -10.90 -47.53 -17.34
C LEU A 856 -12.37 -47.48 -16.88
N LYS A 857 -13.21 -48.47 -17.27
CA LYS A 857 -14.56 -48.64 -16.71
C LYS A 857 -14.51 -48.89 -15.21
N GLN A 858 -13.46 -49.56 -14.72
CA GLN A 858 -13.28 -49.81 -13.30
C GLN A 858 -13.08 -48.51 -12.49
N VAL A 859 -12.43 -47.50 -13.08
CA VAL A 859 -12.23 -46.19 -12.42
C VAL A 859 -13.57 -45.50 -12.18
N LEU A 860 -14.48 -45.50 -13.17
CA LEU A 860 -15.84 -44.97 -13.02
C LEU A 860 -16.69 -45.83 -12.09
N ALA A 861 -16.59 -47.16 -12.17
CA ALA A 861 -17.30 -48.09 -11.29
C ALA A 861 -16.97 -47.82 -9.80
N VAL A 862 -15.70 -47.58 -9.48
CA VAL A 862 -15.30 -47.29 -8.09
C VAL A 862 -15.54 -45.83 -7.71
N ASN A 863 -15.09 -44.86 -8.52
CA ASN A 863 -15.10 -43.44 -8.12
C ASN A 863 -16.48 -42.81 -8.19
N PHE A 864 -17.30 -43.17 -9.19
CA PHE A 864 -18.62 -42.61 -9.41
C PHE A 864 -19.70 -43.53 -8.88
N TRP A 865 -19.85 -44.74 -9.43
CA TRP A 865 -20.89 -45.68 -9.01
C TRP A 865 -20.73 -46.13 -7.56
N GLY A 866 -19.49 -46.31 -7.09
CA GLY A 866 -19.18 -46.59 -5.69
C GLY A 866 -19.51 -45.47 -4.69
N ALA A 867 -19.88 -44.27 -5.16
CA ALA A 867 -20.48 -43.22 -4.33
C ALA A 867 -22.00 -43.13 -4.53
N VAL A 868 -22.51 -43.37 -5.74
CA VAL A 868 -23.94 -43.32 -6.08
C VAL A 868 -24.72 -44.45 -5.42
N HIS A 869 -24.27 -45.71 -5.54
CA HIS A 869 -24.96 -46.87 -4.97
C HIS A 869 -25.16 -46.81 -3.45
N PRO A 870 -24.11 -46.56 -2.62
CA PRO A 870 -24.31 -46.46 -1.18
C PRO A 870 -25.17 -45.25 -0.81
N THR A 871 -25.08 -44.15 -1.56
CA THR A 871 -25.96 -42.98 -1.35
C THR A 871 -27.41 -43.33 -1.59
N HIS A 872 -27.72 -44.00 -2.70
CA HIS A 872 -29.08 -44.42 -3.02
C HIS A 872 -29.65 -45.36 -1.95
N CYS A 873 -28.86 -46.34 -1.49
CA CYS A 873 -29.29 -47.27 -0.44
C CYS A 873 -29.46 -46.59 0.93
N ALA A 874 -28.61 -45.62 1.26
CA ALA A 874 -28.63 -44.92 2.54
C ALA A 874 -29.69 -43.82 2.62
N LEU A 875 -30.13 -43.28 1.48
CA LEU A 875 -30.97 -42.07 1.42
C LEU A 875 -32.25 -42.16 2.27
N PRO A 876 -33.03 -43.26 2.27
CA PRO A 876 -34.22 -43.36 3.12
C PRO A 876 -33.90 -43.26 4.62
N HIS A 877 -32.77 -43.84 5.04
CA HIS A 877 -32.32 -43.81 6.43
C HIS A 877 -31.78 -42.44 6.84
N LEU A 878 -31.07 -41.77 5.93
CA LEU A 878 -30.54 -40.41 6.13
C LEU A 878 -31.65 -39.37 6.20
N LYS A 879 -32.69 -39.48 5.35
CA LYS A 879 -33.88 -38.62 5.47
C LYS A 879 -34.58 -38.78 6.82
N LYS A 880 -34.68 -40.02 7.31
CA LYS A 880 -35.29 -40.31 8.61
C LYS A 880 -34.50 -39.74 9.78
N SER A 881 -33.16 -39.68 9.69
CA SER A 881 -32.30 -39.16 10.74
C SER A 881 -31.99 -37.67 10.64
N GLY A 882 -32.39 -36.98 9.56
CA GLY A 882 -31.89 -35.64 9.23
C GLY A 882 -30.38 -35.64 9.03
N GLY A 883 -29.87 -36.75 8.48
CA GLY A 883 -28.45 -37.08 8.40
C GLY A 883 -27.67 -36.28 7.36
N LYS A 884 -26.40 -36.62 7.20
CA LYS A 884 -25.48 -35.94 6.26
C LYS A 884 -24.79 -36.91 5.33
N ILE A 885 -24.62 -36.49 4.08
CA ILE A 885 -23.75 -37.14 3.11
C ILE A 885 -22.46 -36.33 2.99
N VAL A 886 -21.35 -37.03 3.15
CA VAL A 886 -20.01 -36.46 3.07
C VAL A 886 -19.33 -37.08 1.88
N PHE A 887 -19.04 -36.26 0.89
CA PHE A 887 -18.21 -36.67 -0.23
C PHE A 887 -16.78 -36.18 -0.01
N ALA A 888 -15.90 -37.08 0.45
CA ALA A 888 -14.53 -36.74 0.82
C ALA A 888 -13.52 -36.88 -0.34
N ASN A 889 -14.00 -37.15 -1.55
CA ASN A 889 -13.16 -37.60 -2.65
C ASN A 889 -13.32 -36.75 -3.93
N SER A 890 -13.71 -35.48 -3.81
CA SER A 890 -13.62 -34.55 -4.95
C SER A 890 -12.15 -34.18 -5.08
N SER A 891 -11.47 -34.51 -6.16
CA SER A 891 -10.07 -34.08 -6.29
C SER A 891 -10.07 -32.63 -6.77
N ALA A 892 -9.04 -31.84 -6.45
CA ALA A 892 -8.78 -30.60 -7.19
C ALA A 892 -8.70 -30.85 -8.71
N ALA A 893 -8.40 -32.09 -9.10
CA ALA A 893 -8.45 -32.61 -10.46
C ALA A 893 -9.85 -32.64 -11.10
N ALA A 894 -10.93 -32.44 -10.33
CA ALA A 894 -12.28 -32.26 -10.86
C ALA A 894 -12.45 -30.90 -11.58
N VAL A 895 -11.65 -29.91 -11.18
CA VAL A 895 -11.72 -28.52 -11.66
C VAL A 895 -10.47 -28.15 -12.47
N LEU A 896 -9.31 -28.70 -12.09
CA LEU A 896 -8.04 -28.49 -12.77
C LEU A 896 -7.73 -29.65 -13.72
N ALA A 897 -7.54 -29.34 -15.00
CA ALA A 897 -7.15 -30.31 -16.01
C ALA A 897 -5.68 -30.72 -15.86
N MET A 898 -5.44 -31.75 -15.04
CA MET A 898 -4.10 -32.32 -14.85
C MET A 898 -3.83 -33.44 -15.86
N PRO A 899 -2.74 -33.36 -16.65
CA PRO A 899 -2.35 -34.42 -17.57
C PRO A 899 -2.04 -35.75 -16.87
N ARG A 900 -2.14 -36.85 -17.62
CA ARG A 900 -1.87 -38.24 -17.18
C ARG A 900 -2.88 -38.88 -16.23
N ILE A 901 -3.96 -38.18 -15.89
CA ILE A 901 -5.05 -38.68 -15.02
C ILE A 901 -6.43 -38.38 -15.60
N SER A 902 -6.55 -38.39 -16.93
CA SER A 902 -7.75 -37.95 -17.66
C SER A 902 -9.04 -38.62 -17.17
N PHE A 903 -9.02 -39.94 -16.97
CA PHE A 903 -10.19 -40.69 -16.50
C PHE A 903 -10.52 -40.45 -15.02
N HIS A 904 -9.49 -40.24 -14.19
CA HIS A 904 -9.71 -39.84 -12.81
C HIS A 904 -10.37 -38.45 -12.78
N ASN A 905 -9.85 -37.47 -13.53
CA ASN A 905 -10.42 -36.12 -13.62
C ASN A 905 -11.87 -36.16 -14.07
N ALA A 906 -12.17 -36.89 -15.14
CA ALA A 906 -13.53 -37.08 -15.64
C ALA A 906 -14.45 -37.69 -14.57
N SER A 907 -14.00 -38.75 -13.89
CA SER A 907 -14.78 -39.37 -12.81
C SER A 907 -15.03 -38.38 -11.65
N LYS A 908 -14.07 -37.53 -11.30
CA LYS A 908 -14.23 -36.56 -10.21
C LYS A 908 -15.12 -35.38 -10.58
N ALA A 909 -15.06 -34.91 -11.82
CA ALA A 909 -15.96 -33.91 -12.35
C ALA A 909 -17.42 -34.42 -12.38
N ALA A 910 -17.63 -35.67 -12.81
CA ALA A 910 -18.94 -36.30 -12.81
C ALA A 910 -19.54 -36.38 -11.40
N VAL A 911 -18.75 -36.79 -10.41
CA VAL A 911 -19.23 -36.89 -9.03
C VAL A 911 -19.50 -35.52 -8.41
N LEU A 912 -18.65 -34.52 -8.67
CA LEU A 912 -18.86 -33.15 -8.19
C LEU A 912 -20.23 -32.62 -8.65
N ASN A 913 -20.50 -32.69 -9.94
CA ASN A 913 -21.76 -32.21 -10.51
C ASN A 913 -22.97 -33.01 -10.00
N PHE A 914 -22.84 -34.33 -9.88
CA PHE A 914 -23.90 -35.20 -9.35
C PHE A 914 -24.31 -34.82 -7.92
N PHE A 915 -23.35 -34.65 -6.99
CA PHE A 915 -23.68 -34.29 -5.61
C PHE A 915 -24.08 -32.83 -5.43
N GLU A 916 -23.67 -31.93 -6.32
CA GLU A 916 -24.20 -30.56 -6.34
C GLU A 916 -25.66 -30.54 -6.77
N THR A 917 -26.00 -31.29 -7.83
CA THR A 917 -27.38 -31.45 -8.29
C THR A 917 -28.25 -32.13 -7.23
N LEU A 918 -27.78 -33.25 -6.66
CA LEU A 918 -28.49 -33.96 -5.59
C LEU A 918 -28.73 -33.08 -4.37
N ARG A 919 -27.81 -32.16 -4.03
CA ARG A 919 -28.03 -31.21 -2.94
C ARG A 919 -29.19 -30.27 -3.23
N MET A 920 -29.34 -29.82 -4.47
CA MET A 920 -30.46 -28.96 -4.87
C MET A 920 -31.79 -29.72 -4.85
N GLU A 921 -31.77 -31.01 -5.22
CA GLU A 921 -32.95 -31.89 -5.16
C GLU A 921 -33.41 -32.22 -3.74
N LEU A 922 -32.47 -32.41 -2.81
CA LEU A 922 -32.77 -32.79 -1.42
C LEU A 922 -33.02 -31.60 -0.47
N GLY A 923 -32.63 -30.39 -0.86
CA GLY A 923 -32.81 -29.18 -0.04
C GLY A 923 -32.17 -29.32 1.34
N ASP A 924 -32.95 -29.04 2.39
CA ASP A 924 -32.51 -29.12 3.78
C ASP A 924 -32.80 -30.48 4.45
N GLU A 925 -33.39 -31.45 3.74
CA GLU A 925 -33.73 -32.78 4.30
C GLU A 925 -32.48 -33.62 4.65
N VAL A 926 -31.42 -33.50 3.84
CA VAL A 926 -30.15 -34.21 4.01
C VAL A 926 -29.00 -33.27 3.66
N GLY A 927 -28.13 -32.98 4.62
CA GLY A 927 -26.99 -32.09 4.39
C GLY A 927 -25.90 -32.74 3.54
N ILE A 928 -25.46 -32.10 2.46
CA ILE A 928 -24.36 -32.61 1.61
C ILE A 928 -23.11 -31.72 1.73
N THR A 929 -22.01 -32.30 2.21
CA THR A 929 -20.68 -31.65 2.24
C THR A 929 -19.78 -32.25 1.17
N ILE A 930 -19.28 -31.42 0.25
CA ILE A 930 -18.31 -31.81 -0.78
C ILE A 930 -16.92 -31.30 -0.36
N ALA A 931 -16.01 -32.22 -0.07
CA ALA A 931 -14.62 -31.90 0.19
C ALA A 931 -13.76 -32.16 -1.04
N THR A 932 -12.96 -31.15 -1.39
CA THR A 932 -12.08 -31.11 -2.55
C THR A 932 -10.60 -31.13 -2.14
N PRO A 933 -10.02 -32.27 -1.76
CA PRO A 933 -8.58 -32.39 -1.52
C PRO A 933 -7.72 -32.14 -2.77
N GLY A 934 -6.59 -31.47 -2.58
CA GLY A 934 -5.44 -31.45 -3.49
C GLY A 934 -4.56 -32.69 -3.29
N TRP A 935 -3.23 -32.54 -3.37
CA TRP A 935 -2.32 -33.67 -3.10
C TRP A 935 -2.27 -34.03 -1.60
N ILE A 936 -2.75 -35.22 -1.25
CA ILE A 936 -2.77 -35.75 0.11
C ILE A 936 -1.93 -37.01 0.21
N GLU A 937 -1.13 -37.14 1.28
CA GLU A 937 -0.33 -38.32 1.55
C GLU A 937 -1.20 -39.58 1.69
N SER A 938 -1.11 -40.50 0.73
CA SER A 938 -1.88 -41.75 0.73
C SER A 938 -1.16 -42.86 -0.04
N GLU A 939 -1.66 -44.10 0.05
CA GLU A 939 -1.18 -45.21 -0.78
C GLU A 939 -1.31 -44.90 -2.28
N MET A 940 -2.31 -44.08 -2.68
CA MET A 940 -2.50 -43.62 -4.06
C MET A 940 -1.34 -42.73 -4.53
N THR A 941 -0.86 -41.83 -3.68
CA THR A 941 0.30 -40.95 -3.97
C THR A 941 1.63 -41.68 -3.84
N LYS A 942 1.66 -42.79 -3.08
CA LYS A 942 2.83 -43.70 -2.97
C LYS A 942 2.89 -44.75 -4.07
N ARG A 943 1.84 -44.87 -4.90
CA ARG A 943 1.71 -45.71 -6.09
C ARG A 943 2.14 -47.17 -5.88
N LYS A 944 1.32 -47.95 -5.15
CA LYS A 944 1.35 -49.42 -5.28
C LYS A 944 0.74 -49.78 -6.65
N HIS A 945 1.55 -50.19 -7.62
CA HIS A 945 1.07 -50.75 -8.89
C HIS A 945 1.15 -52.27 -8.80
N LEU A 946 0.08 -53.01 -9.14
CA LEU A 946 0.18 -54.44 -9.40
C LEU A 946 0.67 -54.60 -10.85
N SER A 947 1.84 -55.20 -11.03
CA SER A 947 2.26 -55.72 -12.34
C SER A 947 1.25 -56.78 -12.82
N LYS A 948 1.20 -57.02 -14.14
CA LYS A 948 0.46 -58.13 -14.77
C LYS A 948 0.85 -59.52 -14.21
N GLU A 949 1.98 -59.60 -13.49
CA GLU A 949 2.51 -60.80 -12.81
C GLU A 949 2.33 -60.80 -11.28
N GLY A 950 1.57 -59.84 -10.71
CA GLY A 950 1.21 -59.84 -9.29
C GLY A 950 2.26 -59.24 -8.34
N THR A 951 3.37 -58.69 -8.84
CA THR A 951 4.40 -57.99 -8.05
C THR A 951 4.13 -56.50 -7.92
N VAL A 952 4.37 -55.93 -6.73
CA VAL A 952 4.23 -54.49 -6.47
C VAL A 952 5.53 -53.77 -6.83
N GLU A 953 5.54 -53.04 -7.94
CA GLU A 953 6.69 -52.20 -8.34
C GLU A 953 6.39 -50.71 -8.08
N VAL A 954 7.37 -50.00 -7.53
CA VAL A 954 7.30 -48.57 -7.22
C VAL A 954 8.24 -47.80 -8.14
N ASP A 955 7.70 -47.22 -9.21
CA ASP A 955 8.46 -46.33 -10.09
C ASP A 955 8.49 -44.89 -9.50
N GLN A 956 9.60 -44.58 -8.84
CA GLN A 956 9.87 -43.28 -8.18
C GLN A 956 9.97 -42.11 -9.17
N ASP A 957 10.50 -42.33 -10.38
CA ASP A 957 10.70 -41.28 -11.38
C ASP A 957 9.36 -40.79 -11.94
N THR A 958 8.44 -41.71 -12.18
CA THR A 958 7.11 -41.39 -12.73
C THR A 958 6.20 -40.72 -11.69
N ARG A 959 6.38 -41.06 -10.41
CA ARG A 959 5.71 -40.42 -9.25
C ARG A 959 6.17 -38.97 -9.08
N ASP A 960 7.49 -38.74 -9.09
CA ASP A 960 8.06 -37.40 -8.90
C ASP A 960 7.71 -36.46 -10.07
N ALA A 961 7.60 -37.01 -11.29
CA ALA A 961 7.11 -36.28 -12.45
C ALA A 961 5.62 -35.89 -12.37
N GLN A 962 4.82 -36.59 -11.55
CA GLN A 962 3.38 -36.37 -11.44
C GLN A 962 2.97 -35.51 -10.23
N VAL A 963 3.59 -35.73 -9.06
CA VAL A 963 3.37 -34.87 -7.90
C VAL A 963 4.04 -33.50 -8.09
N GLY A 964 5.14 -33.47 -8.86
CA GLY A 964 5.84 -32.25 -9.21
C GLY A 964 6.34 -31.48 -7.99
N LEU A 965 6.28 -30.15 -8.06
CA LEU A 965 6.66 -29.23 -6.96
C LEU A 965 5.50 -28.92 -6.01
N PHE A 966 4.35 -29.58 -6.14
CA PHE A 966 3.18 -29.24 -5.35
C PHE A 966 3.30 -29.77 -3.90
N PRO A 967 2.94 -28.96 -2.89
CA PRO A 967 3.01 -29.39 -1.49
C PRO A 967 2.00 -30.49 -1.20
N VAL A 968 2.45 -31.55 -0.53
CA VAL A 968 1.60 -32.70 -0.18
C VAL A 968 1.18 -32.58 1.29
N VAL A 969 -0.13 -32.54 1.55
CA VAL A 969 -0.67 -32.41 2.90
C VAL A 969 -0.79 -33.79 3.56
N ARG A 970 -0.52 -33.89 4.86
CA ARG A 970 -0.70 -35.13 5.64
C ARG A 970 -2.18 -35.52 5.70
N ALA A 971 -2.49 -36.81 5.54
CA ALA A 971 -3.86 -37.32 5.61
C ALA A 971 -4.57 -37.02 6.95
N THR A 972 -3.82 -37.00 8.06
CA THR A 972 -4.34 -36.66 9.39
C THR A 972 -4.96 -35.26 9.43
N ARG A 973 -4.24 -34.26 8.90
CA ARG A 973 -4.68 -32.87 8.86
C ARG A 973 -5.85 -32.68 7.89
N CYS A 974 -5.82 -33.38 6.76
CA CYS A 974 -6.94 -33.36 5.81
C CYS A 974 -8.23 -33.89 6.46
N ALA A 975 -8.16 -35.05 7.11
CA ALA A 975 -9.29 -35.66 7.79
C ALA A 975 -9.84 -34.79 8.94
N GLU A 976 -8.97 -34.16 9.73
CA GLU A 976 -9.37 -33.24 10.80
C GLU A 976 -10.22 -32.08 10.27
N VAL A 977 -9.75 -31.43 9.20
CA VAL A 977 -10.45 -30.29 8.57
C VAL A 977 -11.76 -30.74 7.92
N ILE A 978 -11.80 -31.93 7.31
CA ILE A 978 -13.02 -32.52 6.74
C ILE A 978 -14.06 -32.73 7.85
N VAL A 979 -13.70 -33.40 8.95
CA VAL A 979 -14.63 -33.67 10.06
C VAL A 979 -15.13 -32.38 10.73
N ASP A 980 -14.24 -31.40 10.96
CA ASP A 980 -14.64 -30.09 11.51
C ASP A 980 -15.61 -29.35 10.57
N ALA A 981 -15.36 -29.38 9.25
CA ALA A 981 -16.25 -28.76 8.27
C ALA A 981 -17.64 -29.41 8.23
N ILE A 982 -17.71 -30.74 8.39
CA ILE A 982 -18.98 -31.49 8.42
C ILE A 982 -19.79 -31.12 9.68
N CYS A 983 -19.13 -31.08 10.84
CA CYS A 983 -19.78 -30.70 12.11
C CYS A 983 -20.34 -29.26 12.03
N ARG A 984 -19.66 -28.36 11.32
CA ARG A 984 -20.12 -26.97 11.09
C ARG A 984 -21.13 -26.82 9.94
N GLY A 985 -21.54 -27.90 9.29
CA GLY A 985 -22.52 -27.85 8.19
C GLY A 985 -22.01 -27.14 6.93
N ARG A 986 -20.70 -27.13 6.67
CA ARG A 986 -20.16 -26.51 5.45
C ARG A 986 -20.59 -27.28 4.20
N ARG A 987 -21.04 -26.56 3.17
CA ARG A 987 -21.42 -27.14 1.86
C ARG A 987 -20.21 -27.57 1.04
N HIS A 988 -19.16 -26.75 1.01
CA HIS A 988 -17.93 -27.00 0.27
C HIS A 988 -16.69 -26.77 1.13
N LEU A 989 -15.67 -27.60 0.90
CA LEU A 989 -14.37 -27.48 1.53
C LEU A 989 -13.27 -27.77 0.49
N THR A 990 -12.16 -27.03 0.50
CA THR A 990 -10.99 -27.33 -0.33
C THR A 990 -9.76 -27.41 0.56
N VAL A 991 -8.99 -28.50 0.45
CA VAL A 991 -7.81 -28.74 1.31
C VAL A 991 -6.60 -29.05 0.45
N PRO A 992 -5.52 -28.26 0.51
CA PRO A 992 -5.35 -27.00 1.22
C PRO A 992 -6.13 -25.83 0.58
N LEU A 993 -6.46 -24.81 1.39
CA LEU A 993 -7.29 -23.66 0.99
C LEU A 993 -6.77 -22.89 -0.23
N TRP A 994 -5.45 -22.85 -0.45
CA TRP A 994 -4.85 -22.13 -1.56
C TRP A 994 -5.23 -22.70 -2.94
N TYR A 995 -5.67 -23.96 -3.03
CA TYR A 995 -6.22 -24.51 -4.29
C TYR A 995 -7.45 -23.74 -4.78
N ARG A 996 -8.18 -23.02 -3.91
CA ARG A 996 -9.31 -22.18 -4.33
C ARG A 996 -8.88 -21.04 -5.24
N ALA A 997 -7.68 -20.50 -5.03
CA ALA A 997 -7.13 -19.46 -5.90
C ALA A 997 -6.84 -20.00 -7.31
N LEU A 998 -6.41 -21.26 -7.43
CA LEU A 998 -6.24 -21.91 -8.73
C LEU A 998 -7.56 -22.12 -9.46
N PHE A 999 -8.65 -22.42 -8.74
CA PHE A 999 -9.97 -22.51 -9.36
C PHE A 999 -10.41 -21.16 -9.92
N LEU A 1000 -10.24 -20.08 -9.16
CA LEU A 1000 -10.53 -18.72 -9.63
C LEU A 1000 -9.66 -18.34 -10.84
N TRP A 1001 -8.37 -18.69 -10.81
CA TRP A 1001 -7.45 -18.46 -11.92
C TRP A 1001 -7.85 -19.24 -13.17
N ARG A 1002 -8.35 -20.47 -13.04
CA ARG A 1002 -8.88 -21.26 -14.16
C ARG A 1002 -10.14 -20.65 -14.78
N THR A 1003 -10.95 -19.96 -13.98
CA THR A 1003 -12.14 -19.24 -14.44
C THR A 1003 -11.79 -17.91 -15.12
N LEU A 1004 -10.87 -17.13 -14.55
CA LEU A 1004 -10.49 -15.80 -15.05
C LEU A 1004 -9.48 -15.84 -16.20
N ALA A 1005 -8.55 -16.81 -16.19
CA ALA A 1005 -7.44 -16.92 -17.12
C ALA A 1005 -7.16 -18.40 -17.48
N PRO A 1006 -8.07 -19.05 -18.24
CA PRO A 1006 -7.96 -20.47 -18.57
C PRO A 1006 -6.68 -20.79 -19.34
N GLU A 1007 -6.29 -19.94 -20.29
CA GLU A 1007 -5.11 -20.12 -21.15
C GLU A 1007 -3.80 -20.12 -20.36
N VAL A 1008 -3.70 -19.25 -19.35
CA VAL A 1008 -2.53 -19.19 -18.46
C VAL A 1008 -2.45 -20.46 -17.61
N THR A 1009 -3.60 -20.95 -17.15
CA THR A 1009 -3.66 -22.22 -16.41
C THR A 1009 -3.20 -23.37 -17.30
N ASP A 1010 -3.72 -23.47 -18.52
CA ASP A 1010 -3.40 -24.54 -19.46
C ASP A 1010 -1.92 -24.48 -19.91
N LEU A 1011 -1.37 -23.29 -20.13
CA LEU A 1011 0.06 -23.08 -20.39
C LEU A 1011 0.91 -23.54 -19.20
N SER A 1012 0.50 -23.20 -17.96
CA SER A 1012 1.21 -23.64 -16.76
C SER A 1012 1.22 -25.16 -16.63
N GLN A 1013 0.06 -25.83 -16.79
CA GLN A 1013 -0.06 -27.28 -16.74
C GLN A 1013 0.79 -27.93 -17.84
N THR A 1014 0.79 -27.34 -19.04
CA THR A 1014 1.63 -27.78 -20.16
C THR A 1014 3.12 -27.67 -19.82
N LEU A 1015 3.58 -26.53 -19.29
CA LEU A 1015 4.98 -26.34 -18.90
C LEU A 1015 5.41 -27.31 -17.78
N PHE A 1016 4.52 -27.60 -16.82
CA PHE A 1016 4.82 -28.53 -15.74
C PHE A 1016 4.84 -29.99 -16.19
N TYR A 1017 3.94 -30.42 -17.07
CA TYR A 1017 3.71 -31.84 -17.36
C TYR A 1017 4.06 -32.32 -18.79
N ARG A 1018 4.42 -31.44 -19.74
CA ARG A 1018 4.67 -31.83 -21.14
C ARG A 1018 5.92 -32.72 -21.29
N ARG A 1019 5.74 -33.84 -21.98
CA ARG A 1019 6.80 -34.65 -22.60
C ARG A 1019 7.32 -33.87 -23.82
N THR A 1020 8.62 -33.62 -23.91
CA THR A 1020 9.24 -33.31 -25.21
C THR A 1020 9.08 -34.55 -26.08
N ALA A 1021 8.08 -34.55 -26.96
CA ALA A 1021 7.96 -35.52 -28.04
C ALA A 1021 9.13 -35.26 -29.01
N GLY A 1022 10.11 -36.17 -29.03
CA GLY A 1022 11.26 -36.11 -29.92
C GLY A 1022 12.61 -36.47 -29.26
N GLY A 1023 12.98 -37.74 -29.29
CA GLY A 1023 14.35 -38.23 -29.52
C GLY A 1023 15.55 -37.87 -28.61
N HIS A 1024 15.45 -37.01 -27.59
CA HIS A 1024 16.62 -36.59 -26.77
C HIS A 1024 16.39 -36.79 -25.26
N GLY A 1025 16.00 -38.00 -24.87
CA GLY A 1025 15.47 -38.33 -23.54
C GLY A 1025 16.41 -38.21 -22.33
N ASN A 1026 17.74 -38.03 -22.49
CA ASN A 1026 18.66 -38.03 -21.35
C ASN A 1026 19.05 -36.65 -20.81
N GLN A 1027 19.15 -35.60 -21.64
CA GLN A 1027 19.64 -34.29 -21.17
C GLN A 1027 18.58 -33.43 -20.47
N ALA A 1028 17.33 -33.44 -20.94
CA ALA A 1028 16.24 -32.70 -20.30
C ALA A 1028 15.82 -33.35 -18.97
N LYS A 1029 15.84 -34.69 -18.91
CA LYS A 1029 15.61 -35.49 -17.69
C LYS A 1029 16.69 -35.19 -16.63
N ALA A 1030 17.95 -35.06 -17.04
CA ALA A 1030 19.07 -34.68 -16.17
C ALA A 1030 19.01 -33.22 -15.68
N LYS A 1031 18.62 -32.25 -16.52
CA LYS A 1031 18.48 -30.84 -16.12
C LYS A 1031 17.33 -30.63 -15.13
N ARG A 1032 16.20 -31.32 -15.30
CA ARG A 1032 15.05 -31.23 -14.39
C ARG A 1032 15.34 -31.92 -13.04
N LYS A 1033 16.05 -33.05 -13.07
CA LYS A 1033 16.56 -33.74 -11.87
C LYS A 1033 17.53 -32.85 -11.08
N ARG A 1034 18.47 -32.19 -11.78
CA ARG A 1034 19.36 -31.17 -11.16
C ARG A 1034 18.59 -29.99 -10.59
N PHE A 1035 17.55 -29.47 -11.26
CA PHE A 1035 16.78 -28.34 -10.74
C PHE A 1035 15.94 -28.69 -9.49
N LEU A 1036 15.35 -29.89 -9.45
CA LEU A 1036 14.62 -30.39 -8.28
C LEU A 1036 15.54 -30.74 -7.10
N GLU A 1037 16.75 -31.25 -7.36
CA GLU A 1037 17.74 -31.57 -6.32
C GLU A 1037 18.45 -30.30 -5.81
N PHE A 1038 18.76 -29.33 -6.68
CA PHE A 1038 19.53 -28.12 -6.36
C PHE A 1038 18.78 -27.10 -5.50
N THR A 1039 17.44 -27.17 -5.46
CA THR A 1039 16.62 -26.23 -4.67
C THR A 1039 16.35 -26.69 -3.24
N GLY A 1040 16.69 -27.93 -2.86
CA GLY A 1040 16.38 -28.50 -1.53
C GLY A 1040 14.88 -28.56 -1.20
N ALA A 1041 14.00 -28.09 -2.09
CA ALA A 1041 12.59 -27.85 -1.85
C ALA A 1041 11.80 -29.14 -1.61
N LYS A 1042 12.31 -30.29 -2.08
CA LYS A 1042 11.69 -31.61 -1.91
C LYS A 1042 11.61 -32.03 -0.43
N GLY A 1043 12.61 -31.69 0.38
CA GLY A 1043 12.61 -31.97 1.83
C GLY A 1043 11.66 -31.08 2.64
N VAL A 1044 11.34 -29.88 2.13
CA VAL A 1044 10.49 -28.88 2.80
C VAL A 1044 9.01 -29.06 2.43
N LEU A 1045 8.72 -29.40 1.17
CA LEU A 1045 7.36 -29.43 0.61
C LEU A 1045 6.68 -30.82 0.68
N GLN A 1046 7.44 -31.89 0.89
CA GLN A 1046 6.93 -33.26 0.94
C GLN A 1046 7.24 -33.93 2.29
N PRO A 1047 6.28 -34.61 2.93
CA PRO A 1047 6.52 -35.31 4.20
C PRO A 1047 7.57 -36.43 4.08
N ALA A 1048 8.35 -36.63 5.14
CA ALA A 1048 9.47 -37.60 5.21
C ALA A 1048 9.10 -39.05 4.84
N SER A 1049 7.85 -39.44 5.06
CA SER A 1049 7.29 -40.74 4.73
C SER A 1049 7.10 -40.99 3.22
N LEU A 1050 7.34 -39.99 2.36
CA LEU A 1050 7.45 -40.13 0.91
C LEU A 1050 8.90 -40.31 0.44
N HIS A 1051 9.87 -40.09 1.33
CA HIS A 1051 11.32 -40.16 1.08
C HIS A 1051 11.98 -41.47 1.53
N SER A 1052 11.33 -42.27 2.41
CA SER A 1052 11.88 -43.55 2.88
C SER A 1052 11.68 -44.69 1.88
N SER A 1053 12.73 -45.49 1.64
CA SER A 1053 12.68 -46.75 0.87
C SER A 1053 12.01 -47.91 1.63
N ASP A 1054 11.77 -47.77 2.94
CA ASP A 1054 11.14 -48.80 3.76
C ASP A 1054 9.63 -48.84 3.55
N ILE A 1055 9.21 -49.56 2.51
CA ILE A 1055 7.84 -50.03 2.37
C ILE A 1055 7.82 -51.45 2.94
N LYS A 1056 7.26 -51.62 4.15
CA LYS A 1056 6.98 -52.96 4.70
C LYS A 1056 6.22 -53.78 3.66
N ARG A 1057 6.77 -54.95 3.32
CA ARG A 1057 6.07 -56.02 2.60
C ARG A 1057 5.08 -56.68 3.56
N GLU A 1058 3.89 -56.12 3.68
CA GLU A 1058 2.72 -56.74 4.33
C GLU A 1058 1.47 -56.46 3.50
#